data_AF-A0A954C2Y1-F1
#
_entry.id   AF-A0A954C2Y1-F1
#
_cell.length_a   1.000
_cell.length_b   1.000
_cell.length_c   1.000
_cell.angle_alpha   90.00
_cell.angle_beta   90.00
_cell.angle_gamma   90.00
#
_symmetry.space_group_name_H-M   'P 1'
#
loop_
_entity.id
_entity.type
_entity.pdbx_description
1 polymer ?
#
loop_
_entity_poly.entity_id
_entity_poly.type
_entity_poly.pdbx_seq_one_letter_code
_entity_poly.pdbx_strand_id
1 'polypeptide(L)'
;MSRLTAFLPLALGLLVAGCSEHESEPATFSDPALIEALSELPIQDQGRVKPLSTFADFTVLRLNGMRKVRVDLDAKDGAGAPKRQALTPIQWVARCLLFPEKARDDKVFLVAEKKALETLSTLGLEDLDERRRRDRYSYNELVSARRELIDQHELLRPRSGTMDNPQVEAKTLSPLEQQLVSLAENLVLFERLVHALDFARERLEIKGVVGFAFKDAQPKVEGSARYSEAVGYGQNLAKTFFELQRTTPDQISETLKREQMQELNRFTRSAEDLGRSAELLTCFAPPVVAGAEPGPAPWDSPYSLLVTCVKEGSMQHAKQVAALRAFEDLVPVRDDPATLGKRVSALRGALGELAEARGEYSKVPLEVSYYRMDLLYRAQVLFVFGFVLVALTWLVDPKRLASKLLTWGTLGLTTSGLALLIVGITIRCVLRGRPPVTTLYETILFICACGVLTALGLEWVNRQRVGLALAPFLGAVLLFLAYRYELSDAKDTMPQLVAVLDTNFWLSTHVTTVTLGYSAGLLAGVIGHVYLLGRLAHWFSGGRWFSNPATFRNLSKLTYGVIGFGLVFSTVGTILGGIWANDSWGRFWGWDPKENGALLIVLWELAILHGRMGGYLREFGVCYTAAIGTAVVAFSWWGVNLLGVGLHSYGFTGGVAKVLYAYYGLEALFVLAVAATWLGRRFAGRKPLHVKLA
;
A
#
# COMPACT_ATOMS: atom_id res chain seq x y z
N MET A 1 43.29 -18.48 20.21
CA MET A 1 43.07 -19.94 20.30
C MET A 1 42.68 -20.23 21.73
N SER A 2 41.60 -20.90 22.13
CA SER A 2 40.47 -21.58 21.50
C SER A 2 39.58 -21.95 22.69
N ARG A 3 38.28 -21.63 22.76
CA ARG A 3 37.11 -22.49 22.45
C ARG A 3 35.96 -21.78 23.20
N LEU A 4 34.93 -21.19 22.61
CA LEU A 4 33.82 -21.72 21.80
C LEU A 4 33.10 -22.92 22.42
N THR A 5 31.78 -22.70 22.58
CA THR A 5 30.62 -23.62 22.72
C THR A 5 30.37 -24.32 24.07
N ALA A 6 29.26 -23.96 24.74
CA ALA A 6 28.04 -24.79 24.81
C ALA A 6 27.04 -24.34 25.91
N PHE A 7 25.82 -23.99 25.47
CA PHE A 7 24.51 -24.33 26.07
C PHE A 7 24.09 -23.87 27.49
N LEU A 8 23.11 -22.94 27.53
CA LEU A 8 21.93 -22.93 28.43
C LEU A 8 21.11 -24.23 28.20
N PRO A 9 20.17 -24.72 29.09
CA PRO A 9 19.35 -23.99 30.08
C PRO A 9 18.99 -24.75 31.41
N LEU A 10 18.37 -24.07 32.39
CA LEU A 10 17.31 -24.48 33.35
C LEU A 10 17.30 -23.47 34.53
N ALA A 11 16.33 -22.58 34.74
CA ALA A 11 14.93 -22.79 35.14
C ALA A 11 14.76 -23.54 36.49
N LEU A 12 14.64 -22.80 37.59
CA LEU A 12 13.58 -22.92 38.63
C LEU A 12 13.86 -21.96 39.79
N GLY A 13 12.93 -21.06 40.09
CA GLY A 13 13.02 -20.12 41.22
C GLY A 13 11.92 -19.06 41.17
N LEU A 14 10.67 -19.52 41.25
CA LEU A 14 9.45 -18.71 41.31
C LEU A 14 9.08 -18.42 42.78
N LEU A 15 8.46 -17.24 42.96
CA LEU A 15 7.46 -16.87 43.98
C LEU A 15 7.94 -16.44 45.37
N VAL A 16 7.86 -15.11 45.63
CA VAL A 16 6.92 -14.56 46.63
C VAL A 16 6.33 -13.25 46.08
N ALA A 17 5.04 -13.10 46.35
CA ALA A 17 4.10 -12.11 45.86
C ALA A 17 4.42 -10.64 46.20
N GLY A 18 4.07 -9.77 45.25
CA GLY A 18 3.63 -8.41 45.50
C GLY A 18 2.44 -8.13 44.58
N CYS A 19 1.23 -8.19 45.13
CA CYS A 19 0.05 -7.63 44.47
C CYS A 19 0.26 -6.12 44.33
N SER A 20 0.55 -5.65 43.13
CA SER A 20 0.44 -4.25 42.75
C SER A 20 -0.80 -4.08 41.85
N GLU A 21 -1.39 -2.90 41.97
CA GLU A 21 -2.60 -2.45 41.30
C GLU A 21 -2.60 -2.72 39.77
N HIS A 22 -3.78 -2.97 39.22
CA HIS A 22 -4.09 -3.32 37.83
C HIS A 22 -3.13 -2.75 36.75
N GLU A 23 -2.15 -3.55 36.31
CA GLU A 23 -1.39 -3.35 35.07
C GLU A 23 -1.91 -4.32 33.98
N SER A 24 -3.08 -4.06 33.39
CA SER A 24 -3.71 -4.99 32.42
C SER A 24 -3.16 -4.87 30.99
N GLU A 25 -2.81 -3.68 30.54
CA GLU A 25 -2.60 -3.39 29.12
C GLU A 25 -1.32 -3.95 28.47
N PRO A 26 -0.13 -3.93 29.12
CA PRO A 26 1.09 -4.47 28.51
C PRO A 26 1.01 -5.98 28.31
N ALA A 27 0.22 -6.68 29.13
CA ALA A 27 0.00 -8.11 29.08
C ALA A 27 -0.97 -8.51 27.96
N THR A 28 -2.04 -7.72 27.72
CA THR A 28 -3.08 -8.03 26.72
C THR A 28 -2.53 -8.27 25.33
N PHE A 29 -1.63 -7.41 24.86
CA PHE A 29 -1.11 -7.51 23.48
C PHE A 29 0.13 -8.40 23.35
N SER A 30 0.54 -9.08 24.42
CA SER A 30 1.72 -9.95 24.42
C SER A 30 1.42 -11.40 23.99
N ASP A 31 0.16 -11.82 23.98
CA ASP A 31 -0.26 -13.17 23.59
C ASP A 31 -0.25 -13.38 22.05
N PRO A 32 0.62 -14.25 21.51
CA PRO A 32 0.69 -14.52 20.08
C PRO A 32 -0.62 -15.08 19.49
N ALA A 33 -1.38 -15.87 20.25
CA ALA A 33 -2.61 -16.48 19.78
C ALA A 33 -3.71 -15.44 19.55
N LEU A 34 -3.83 -14.46 20.45
CA LEU A 34 -4.71 -13.31 20.27
C LEU A 34 -4.31 -12.51 19.01
N ILE A 35 -3.02 -12.20 18.84
CA ILE A 35 -2.55 -11.42 17.69
C ILE A 35 -2.78 -12.15 16.37
N GLU A 36 -2.59 -13.47 16.35
CA GLU A 36 -2.90 -14.29 15.19
C GLU A 36 -4.39 -14.28 14.85
N ALA A 37 -5.25 -14.49 15.85
CA ALA A 37 -6.69 -14.46 15.66
C ALA A 37 -7.19 -13.10 15.16
N LEU A 38 -6.66 -11.99 15.72
CA LEU A 38 -6.94 -10.63 15.27
C LEU A 38 -6.47 -10.39 13.83
N SER A 39 -5.29 -10.92 13.46
CA SER A 39 -4.71 -10.70 12.13
C SER A 39 -5.59 -11.27 11.02
N GLU A 40 -6.21 -12.42 11.27
CA GLU A 40 -7.04 -13.16 10.33
C GLU A 40 -8.53 -12.78 10.36
N LEU A 41 -8.93 -11.80 11.17
CA LEU A 41 -10.30 -11.28 11.11
C LEU A 41 -10.55 -10.69 9.71
N PRO A 42 -11.58 -11.16 8.99
CA PRO A 42 -11.86 -10.63 7.66
C PRO A 42 -12.63 -9.31 7.78
N ILE A 43 -12.24 -8.34 6.96
CA ILE A 43 -12.88 -7.02 6.84
C ILE A 43 -12.98 -6.64 5.36
N GLN A 44 -14.09 -6.02 4.96
CA GLN A 44 -14.22 -5.42 3.65
C GLN A 44 -13.86 -3.94 3.71
N ASP A 45 -12.79 -3.55 3.02
CA ASP A 45 -12.36 -2.16 2.92
C ASP A 45 -12.13 -1.79 1.44
N GLN A 46 -12.72 -0.68 1.02
CA GLN A 46 -12.78 -0.22 -0.39
C GLN A 46 -13.30 -1.30 -1.35
N GLY A 47 -14.32 -2.05 -0.94
CA GLY A 47 -14.91 -3.14 -1.73
C GLY A 47 -14.05 -4.39 -1.84
N ARG A 48 -12.96 -4.52 -1.08
CA ARG A 48 -12.11 -5.72 -1.02
C ARG A 48 -12.16 -6.37 0.35
N VAL A 49 -12.49 -7.65 0.38
CA VAL A 49 -12.28 -8.51 1.55
C VAL A 49 -10.78 -8.74 1.75
N LYS A 50 -10.28 -8.38 2.93
CA LYS A 50 -8.87 -8.47 3.32
C LYS A 50 -8.74 -8.82 4.80
N PRO A 51 -7.57 -9.27 5.26
CA PRO A 51 -7.31 -9.44 6.69
C PRO A 51 -7.25 -8.09 7.40
N LEU A 52 -7.71 -8.05 8.65
CA LEU A 52 -7.62 -6.87 9.51
C LEU A 52 -6.15 -6.45 9.72
N SER A 53 -5.19 -7.37 9.68
CA SER A 53 -3.76 -7.01 9.73
C SER A 53 -3.32 -6.16 8.54
N THR A 54 -3.79 -6.44 7.32
CA THR A 54 -3.46 -5.62 6.15
C THR A 54 -4.06 -4.23 6.29
N PHE A 55 -5.33 -4.15 6.69
CA PHE A 55 -5.97 -2.87 6.97
C PHE A 55 -5.20 -2.07 8.04
N ALA A 56 -4.76 -2.74 9.11
CA ALA A 56 -3.99 -2.13 10.17
C ALA A 56 -2.61 -1.64 9.70
N ASP A 57 -1.89 -2.44 8.92
CA ASP A 57 -0.56 -2.08 8.40
C ASP A 57 -0.58 -0.78 7.59
N PHE A 58 -1.57 -0.62 6.70
CA PHE A 58 -1.68 0.59 5.88
C PHE A 58 -2.30 1.76 6.62
N THR A 59 -3.25 1.52 7.53
CA THR A 59 -3.79 2.58 8.41
C THR A 59 -2.69 3.19 9.28
N VAL A 60 -1.87 2.35 9.93
CA VAL A 60 -0.76 2.83 10.75
C VAL A 60 0.32 3.46 9.88
N LEU A 61 0.66 2.90 8.72
CA LEU A 61 1.62 3.52 7.82
C LEU A 61 1.17 4.92 7.38
N ARG A 62 -0.13 5.10 7.08
CA ARG A 62 -0.74 6.37 6.70
C ARG A 62 -0.70 7.41 7.82
N LEU A 63 -1.05 7.03 9.05
CA LEU A 63 -1.06 7.94 10.20
C LEU A 63 0.35 8.29 10.67
N ASN A 64 1.17 7.26 10.88
CA ASN A 64 2.41 7.30 11.66
C ASN A 64 3.68 7.35 10.78
N GLY A 65 3.56 7.08 9.47
CA GLY A 65 4.68 6.98 8.54
C GLY A 65 5.61 5.79 8.79
N MET A 66 5.26 4.91 9.73
CA MET A 66 6.02 3.71 10.12
C MET A 66 5.06 2.63 10.60
N ARG A 67 5.39 1.35 10.36
CA ARG A 67 4.63 0.18 10.82
C ARG A 67 4.87 -0.21 12.29
N LYS A 68 5.26 0.74 13.14
CA LYS A 68 5.42 0.55 14.58
C LYS A 68 5.02 1.82 15.32
N VAL A 69 4.08 1.68 16.25
CA VAL A 69 3.66 2.79 17.10
C VAL A 69 4.37 2.66 18.44
N ARG A 70 4.98 3.76 18.89
CA ARG A 70 5.56 3.81 20.24
C ARG A 70 4.50 4.40 21.16
N VAL A 71 4.11 3.65 22.16
CA VAL A 71 3.13 4.06 23.16
C VAL A 71 3.83 4.17 24.52
N ASP A 72 3.39 5.14 25.31
CA ASP A 72 3.76 5.27 26.71
C ASP A 72 2.71 4.46 27.52
N LEU A 73 3.18 3.49 28.31
CA LEU A 73 2.32 2.66 29.15
C LEU A 73 2.12 3.31 30.51
N ASP A 74 1.02 2.96 31.18
CA ASP A 74 0.71 3.43 32.55
C ASP A 74 1.78 2.98 33.57
N ALA A 75 2.40 1.83 33.33
CA ALA A 75 3.49 1.31 34.14
C ALA A 75 4.70 2.25 34.09
N LYS A 76 5.20 2.67 35.26
CA LYS A 76 6.43 3.46 35.37
C LYS A 76 7.66 2.56 35.43
N ASP A 77 8.74 2.98 34.81
CA ASP A 77 10.04 2.34 34.98
C ASP A 77 10.63 2.61 36.37
N GLY A 78 11.74 1.95 36.70
CA GLY A 78 12.41 2.12 37.98
C GLY A 78 12.95 3.54 38.24
N ALA A 79 12.86 4.45 37.27
CA ALA A 79 13.23 5.86 37.36
C ALA A 79 12.00 6.80 37.40
N GLY A 80 10.77 6.26 37.42
CA GLY A 80 9.53 7.03 37.51
C GLY A 80 9.01 7.57 36.17
N ALA A 81 9.65 7.24 35.04
CA ALA A 81 9.18 7.61 33.70
C ALA A 81 8.23 6.54 33.14
N PRO A 82 7.26 6.88 32.28
CA PRO A 82 6.37 5.88 31.69
C PRO A 82 7.14 4.89 30.83
N LYS A 83 6.84 3.60 30.99
CA LYS A 83 7.49 2.51 30.26
C LYS A 83 7.03 2.57 28.80
N ARG A 84 7.98 2.55 27.87
CA ARG A 84 7.70 2.60 26.43
C ARG A 84 7.60 1.22 25.82
N GLN A 85 6.56 0.99 25.03
CA GLN A 85 6.40 -0.23 24.23
C GLN A 85 6.20 0.12 22.75
N ALA A 86 6.78 -0.70 21.87
CA ALA A 86 6.52 -0.62 20.44
C ALA A 86 5.44 -1.64 20.07
N LEU A 87 4.28 -1.15 19.64
CA LEU A 87 3.17 -1.96 19.15
C LEU A 87 3.29 -2.18 17.64
N THR A 88 2.95 -3.39 17.19
CA THR A 88 2.70 -3.69 15.78
C THR A 88 1.40 -3.01 15.31
N PRO A 89 1.15 -2.89 14.00
CA PRO A 89 -0.04 -2.19 13.52
C PRO A 89 -1.34 -2.83 13.99
N ILE A 90 -1.43 -4.16 13.98
CA ILE A 90 -2.61 -4.89 14.45
C ILE A 90 -2.83 -4.73 15.96
N GLN A 91 -1.76 -4.69 16.76
CA GLN A 91 -1.84 -4.42 18.20
C GLN A 91 -2.38 -3.02 18.46
N TRP A 92 -1.88 -2.03 17.72
CA TRP A 92 -2.32 -0.65 17.88
C TRP A 92 -3.77 -0.44 17.43
N VAL A 93 -4.20 -1.03 16.31
CA VAL A 93 -5.61 -1.00 15.90
C VAL A 93 -6.49 -1.68 16.94
N ALA A 94 -6.08 -2.84 17.49
CA ALA A 94 -6.82 -3.48 18.58
C ALA A 94 -6.91 -2.61 19.83
N ARG A 95 -5.85 -1.85 20.16
CA ARG A 95 -5.87 -0.82 21.21
C ARG A 95 -6.87 0.30 20.90
N CYS A 96 -6.94 0.81 19.67
CA CYS A 96 -7.97 1.78 19.28
C CYS A 96 -9.39 1.25 19.49
N LEU A 97 -9.63 -0.02 19.15
CA LEU A 97 -10.95 -0.65 19.28
C LEU A 97 -11.34 -0.90 20.74
N LEU A 98 -10.42 -1.41 21.56
CA LEU A 98 -10.69 -1.90 22.92
C LEU A 98 -10.44 -0.85 24.02
N PHE A 99 -9.45 0.03 23.82
CA PHE A 99 -8.98 1.06 24.77
C PHE A 99 -8.88 2.44 24.09
N PRO A 100 -9.98 2.96 23.50
CA PRO A 100 -9.98 4.22 22.76
C PRO A 100 -9.55 5.42 23.61
N GLU A 101 -9.87 5.41 24.90
CA GLU A 101 -9.46 6.46 25.85
C GLU A 101 -7.94 6.62 25.90
N LYS A 102 -7.20 5.51 25.83
CA LYS A 102 -5.74 5.53 25.85
C LYS A 102 -5.15 5.75 24.45
N ALA A 103 -5.80 5.21 23.42
CA ALA A 103 -5.35 5.40 22.04
C ALA A 103 -5.36 6.88 21.61
N ARG A 104 -6.23 7.71 22.21
CA ARG A 104 -6.29 9.16 21.97
C ARG A 104 -5.03 9.91 22.40
N ASP A 105 -4.25 9.35 23.33
CA ASP A 105 -2.97 9.91 23.79
C ASP A 105 -1.76 9.39 22.99
N ASP A 106 -1.95 8.39 22.11
CA ASP A 106 -0.87 7.83 21.33
C ASP A 106 -0.40 8.84 20.26
N LYS A 107 0.90 9.14 20.25
CA LYS A 107 1.52 10.05 19.28
C LYS A 107 1.68 9.38 17.91
N VAL A 108 0.61 9.36 17.12
CA VAL A 108 0.56 8.69 15.82
C VAL A 108 0.43 9.61 14.62
N PHE A 109 -0.04 10.86 14.77
CA PHE A 109 -0.26 11.76 13.64
C PHE A 109 1.04 12.42 13.21
N LEU A 110 1.58 11.98 12.06
CA LEU A 110 2.80 12.56 11.52
C LEU A 110 2.53 13.94 10.90
N VAL A 111 3.15 14.98 11.48
CA VAL A 111 3.21 16.33 10.86
C VAL A 111 4.61 16.56 10.33
N ALA A 112 4.74 16.60 9.00
CA ALA A 112 6.03 16.66 8.31
C ALA A 112 6.43 18.08 7.85
N GLU A 113 5.48 19.00 7.73
CA GLU A 113 5.70 20.36 7.22
C GLU A 113 5.77 21.39 8.35
N LYS A 114 6.86 22.15 8.43
CA LYS A 114 7.03 23.20 9.46
C LYS A 114 5.90 24.22 9.40
N LYS A 115 5.51 24.64 8.19
CA LYS A 115 4.39 25.59 8.02
C LYS A 115 3.06 25.04 8.51
N ALA A 116 2.86 23.72 8.43
CA ALA A 116 1.67 23.10 9.00
C ALA A 116 1.69 23.20 10.53
N LEU A 117 2.86 23.07 11.16
CA LEU A 117 3.02 23.32 12.61
C LEU A 117 2.74 24.78 12.97
N GLU A 118 3.25 25.73 12.17
CA GLU A 118 2.97 27.15 12.36
C GLU A 118 1.45 27.43 12.21
N THR A 119 0.78 26.88 11.20
CA THR A 119 -0.68 26.98 11.06
C THR A 119 -1.41 26.35 12.26
N LEU A 120 -0.99 25.17 12.70
CA LEU A 120 -1.57 24.51 13.88
C LEU A 120 -1.40 25.36 15.16
N SER A 121 -0.24 26.01 15.33
CA SER A 121 0.00 26.91 16.48
C SER A 121 -0.92 28.14 16.46
N THR A 122 -1.20 28.70 15.28
CA THR A 122 -2.15 29.82 15.13
C THR A 122 -3.60 29.42 15.42
N LEU A 123 -3.91 28.12 15.42
CA LEU A 123 -5.24 27.56 15.69
C LEU A 123 -5.44 27.18 17.17
N GLY A 124 -4.60 27.70 18.07
CA GLY A 124 -4.75 27.53 19.51
C GLY A 124 -4.04 26.31 20.09
N LEU A 125 -3.01 25.80 19.39
CA LEU A 125 -2.09 24.80 19.94
C LEU A 125 -0.87 25.51 20.52
N GLU A 126 -0.94 25.82 21.82
CA GLU A 126 0.18 26.37 22.59
C GLU A 126 1.28 25.29 22.76
N ASP A 127 2.56 25.71 22.87
CA ASP A 127 3.76 24.88 23.04
C ASP A 127 4.25 24.02 21.84
N LEU A 128 3.91 24.40 20.60
CA LEU A 128 4.46 23.75 19.39
C LEU A 128 5.83 24.26 18.94
N ASP A 129 6.23 25.46 19.37
CA ASP A 129 7.41 26.17 18.86
C ASP A 129 8.77 25.50 19.19
N GLU A 130 8.83 24.65 20.22
CA GLU A 130 10.04 23.92 20.60
C GLU A 130 10.19 22.53 19.91
N ARG A 131 9.17 22.07 19.17
CA ARG A 131 9.17 20.72 18.59
C ARG A 131 9.92 20.63 17.26
N ARG A 132 10.40 19.43 16.94
CA ARG A 132 11.24 19.17 15.75
C ARG A 132 10.48 19.43 14.45
N ARG A 133 11.22 19.74 13.38
CA ARG A 133 10.72 19.93 12.00
C ARG A 133 9.81 18.81 11.47
N ARG A 134 9.88 17.61 12.04
CA ARG A 134 9.02 16.45 11.76
C ARG A 134 8.76 15.73 13.07
N ASP A 135 7.52 15.69 13.52
CA ASP A 135 7.15 15.05 14.78
C ASP A 135 5.77 14.38 14.71
N ARG A 136 5.41 13.66 15.78
CA ARG A 136 4.13 12.98 15.92
C ARG A 136 3.31 13.57 17.05
N TYR A 137 2.03 13.71 16.77
CA TYR A 137 1.04 14.26 17.69
C TYR A 137 0.00 13.20 18.03
N SER A 138 -0.57 13.31 19.22
CA SER A 138 -1.73 12.54 19.64
C SER A 138 -3.01 13.18 19.13
N TYR A 139 -4.12 12.44 19.21
CA TYR A 139 -5.43 12.99 18.88
C TYR A 139 -5.82 14.12 19.84
N ASN A 140 -5.58 13.92 21.14
CA ASN A 140 -5.88 14.93 22.17
C ASN A 140 -5.06 16.22 21.98
N GLU A 141 -3.85 16.13 21.44
CA GLU A 141 -3.05 17.30 21.03
C GLU A 141 -3.56 17.98 19.75
N LEU A 142 -4.43 17.38 18.95
CA LEU A 142 -4.89 17.95 17.67
C LEU A 142 -6.40 18.27 17.64
N VAL A 143 -7.16 17.76 18.60
CA VAL A 143 -8.63 17.84 18.61
C VAL A 143 -9.15 19.29 18.61
N SER A 144 -8.43 20.23 19.21
CA SER A 144 -8.79 21.66 19.19
C SER A 144 -8.76 22.25 17.77
N ALA A 145 -7.80 21.83 16.94
CA ALA A 145 -7.66 22.26 15.55
C ALA A 145 -8.55 21.45 14.58
N ARG A 146 -9.24 20.40 15.05
CA ARG A 146 -10.01 19.48 14.21
C ARG A 146 -11.03 20.18 13.31
N ARG A 147 -11.83 21.10 13.87
CA ARG A 147 -12.91 21.77 13.11
C ARG A 147 -12.34 22.53 11.93
N GLU A 148 -11.34 23.37 12.18
CA GLU A 148 -10.67 24.14 11.14
C GLU A 148 -10.01 23.23 10.09
N LEU A 149 -9.34 22.15 10.50
CA LEU A 149 -8.72 21.22 9.56
C LEU A 149 -9.76 20.59 8.61
N ILE A 150 -10.95 20.28 9.11
CA ILE A 150 -12.06 19.76 8.30
C ILE A 150 -12.63 20.85 7.39
N ASP A 151 -12.79 22.08 7.88
CA ASP A 151 -13.27 23.21 7.07
C ASP A 151 -12.29 23.50 5.93
N GLN A 152 -10.99 23.50 6.19
CA GLN A 152 -9.94 23.62 5.17
C GLN A 152 -9.97 22.45 4.19
N HIS A 153 -10.20 21.22 4.66
CA HIS A 153 -10.35 20.07 3.79
C HIS A 153 -11.51 20.25 2.81
N GLU A 154 -12.70 20.65 3.28
CA GLU A 154 -13.86 20.87 2.42
C GLU A 154 -13.65 22.02 1.43
N LEU A 155 -12.92 23.08 1.81
CA LEU A 155 -12.53 24.17 0.90
C LEU A 155 -11.56 23.71 -0.20
N LEU A 156 -10.65 22.78 0.13
CA LEU A 156 -9.64 22.26 -0.80
C LEU A 156 -10.13 21.06 -1.62
N ARG A 157 -11.23 20.41 -1.20
CA ARG A 157 -11.81 19.23 -1.85
C ARG A 157 -12.12 19.40 -3.35
N PRO A 158 -12.65 20.55 -3.84
CA PRO A 158 -12.84 20.75 -5.28
C PRO A 158 -11.52 20.83 -6.06
N ARG A 159 -10.41 21.19 -5.41
CA ARG A 159 -9.06 21.26 -6.00
C ARG A 159 -8.30 19.93 -5.89
N SER A 160 -8.72 19.04 -4.99
CA SER A 160 -8.08 17.73 -4.81
C SER A 160 -8.52 16.67 -5.84
N GLY A 161 -9.53 16.97 -6.65
CA GLY A 161 -10.05 16.10 -7.71
C GLY A 161 -10.84 14.92 -7.17
N THR A 162 -12.17 14.97 -7.30
CA THR A 162 -13.06 13.82 -7.04
C THR A 162 -13.63 13.26 -8.34
N MET A 163 -14.02 11.97 -8.33
CA MET A 163 -14.59 11.24 -9.47
C MET A 163 -15.82 11.92 -10.11
N ASP A 164 -16.48 12.84 -9.40
CA ASP A 164 -17.79 13.37 -9.80
C ASP A 164 -17.75 14.47 -10.85
N ASN A 165 -16.58 15.04 -11.20
CA ASN A 165 -16.52 16.09 -12.22
C ASN A 165 -15.20 16.11 -13.03
N PRO A 166 -15.10 15.33 -14.14
CA PRO A 166 -13.87 15.20 -14.94
C PRO A 166 -13.47 16.45 -15.75
N GLN A 167 -14.22 17.56 -15.67
CA GLN A 167 -13.92 18.80 -16.41
C GLN A 167 -13.18 19.86 -15.58
N VAL A 168 -12.95 19.65 -14.29
CA VAL A 168 -12.15 20.58 -13.48
C VAL A 168 -10.68 20.21 -13.63
N GLU A 169 -9.88 21.08 -14.26
CA GLU A 169 -8.42 21.00 -14.18
C GLU A 169 -8.03 20.98 -12.69
N ALA A 170 -7.65 19.80 -12.18
CA ALA A 170 -7.23 19.64 -10.80
C ALA A 170 -5.98 20.50 -10.57
N LYS A 171 -6.14 21.68 -9.97
CA LYS A 171 -5.00 22.51 -9.55
C LYS A 171 -4.23 21.74 -8.51
N THR A 172 -2.96 21.46 -8.79
CA THR A 172 -2.07 20.76 -7.86
C THR A 172 -2.03 21.50 -6.51
N LEU A 173 -2.42 20.78 -5.45
CA LEU A 173 -2.32 21.28 -4.09
C LEU A 173 -0.84 21.52 -3.74
N SER A 174 -0.55 22.62 -3.08
CA SER A 174 0.76 22.87 -2.48
C SER A 174 1.08 21.84 -1.39
N PRO A 175 2.37 21.62 -1.04
CA PRO A 175 2.73 20.65 0.00
C PRO A 175 2.04 20.90 1.36
N LEU A 176 1.82 22.17 1.71
CA LEU A 176 1.08 22.54 2.92
C LEU A 176 -0.39 22.12 2.82
N GLU A 177 -1.06 22.49 1.72
CA GLU A 177 -2.47 22.11 1.48
C GLU A 177 -2.64 20.58 1.48
N GLN A 178 -1.71 19.83 0.88
CA GLN A 178 -1.70 18.37 0.92
C GLN A 178 -1.56 17.82 2.35
N GLN A 179 -0.68 18.41 3.16
CA GLN A 179 -0.49 18.01 4.55
C GLN A 179 -1.74 18.29 5.40
N LEU A 180 -2.39 19.44 5.23
CA LEU A 180 -3.61 19.80 5.95
C LEU A 180 -4.78 18.88 5.58
N VAL A 181 -4.99 18.64 4.28
CA VAL A 181 -5.99 17.68 3.77
C VAL A 181 -5.73 16.28 4.33
N SER A 182 -4.48 15.80 4.25
CA SER A 182 -4.12 14.49 4.79
C SER A 182 -4.34 14.40 6.30
N LEU A 183 -4.07 15.47 7.05
CA LEU A 183 -4.24 15.48 8.50
C LEU A 183 -5.73 15.42 8.88
N ALA A 184 -6.58 16.18 8.17
CA ALA A 184 -8.03 16.15 8.38
C ALA A 184 -8.62 14.76 8.10
N GLU A 185 -8.27 14.15 6.96
CA GLU A 185 -8.72 12.79 6.64
C GLU A 185 -8.22 11.75 7.64
N ASN A 186 -6.97 11.91 8.12
CA ASN A 186 -6.38 11.05 9.12
C ASN A 186 -7.10 11.16 10.48
N LEU A 187 -7.50 12.36 10.89
CA LEU A 187 -8.29 12.57 12.11
C LEU A 187 -9.66 11.89 12.02
N VAL A 188 -10.36 12.03 10.89
CA VAL A 188 -11.65 11.36 10.66
C VAL A 188 -11.48 9.83 10.65
N LEU A 189 -10.44 9.31 10.01
CA LEU A 189 -10.15 7.87 10.02
C LEU A 189 -9.88 7.36 11.44
N PHE A 190 -9.10 8.11 12.23
CA PHE A 190 -8.83 7.77 13.62
C PHE A 190 -10.09 7.78 14.48
N GLU A 191 -10.98 8.75 14.29
CA GLU A 191 -12.27 8.79 14.98
C GLU A 191 -13.11 7.56 14.65
N ARG A 192 -13.19 7.19 13.37
CA ARG A 192 -13.87 5.96 12.94
C ARG A 192 -13.27 4.71 13.58
N LEU A 193 -11.96 4.68 13.85
CA LEU A 193 -11.31 3.57 14.56
C LEU A 193 -11.71 3.53 16.05
N VAL A 194 -11.56 4.65 16.76
CA VAL A 194 -11.82 4.69 18.21
C VAL A 194 -13.31 4.61 18.54
N HIS A 195 -14.18 4.93 17.60
CA HIS A 195 -15.64 4.80 17.74
C HIS A 195 -16.19 3.49 17.18
N ALA A 196 -15.35 2.66 16.53
CA ALA A 196 -15.83 1.48 15.80
C ALA A 196 -16.55 0.44 16.69
N LEU A 197 -16.23 0.39 17.99
CA LEU A 197 -16.85 -0.49 18.99
C LEU A 197 -17.76 0.26 19.97
N ASP A 198 -18.20 1.48 19.68
CA ASP A 198 -19.14 2.20 20.55
C ASP A 198 -20.44 1.40 20.74
N PHE A 199 -20.96 0.76 19.67
CA PHE A 199 -22.13 -0.11 19.75
C PHE A 199 -21.98 -1.27 20.76
N ALA A 200 -20.75 -1.72 21.02
CA ALA A 200 -20.42 -2.78 21.96
C ALA A 200 -20.19 -2.27 23.39
N ARG A 201 -19.62 -1.06 23.51
CA ARG A 201 -19.34 -0.38 24.78
C ARG A 201 -20.58 0.23 25.41
N GLU A 202 -21.46 0.78 24.60
CA GLU A 202 -22.68 1.44 25.06
C GLU A 202 -23.86 0.46 25.13
N ARG A 203 -24.94 0.90 25.78
CA ARG A 203 -26.21 0.19 25.85
C ARG A 203 -27.32 1.13 25.43
N LEU A 204 -28.29 0.61 24.70
CA LEU A 204 -29.47 1.35 24.26
C LEU A 204 -30.47 1.42 25.40
N GLU A 205 -30.79 2.61 25.90
CA GLU A 205 -31.85 2.77 26.91
C GLU A 205 -33.21 2.41 26.33
N ILE A 206 -33.99 1.61 27.07
CA ILE A 206 -35.37 1.25 26.73
C ILE A 206 -36.30 1.85 27.78
N LYS A 207 -37.25 2.69 27.33
CA LYS A 207 -38.30 3.30 28.15
C LYS A 207 -39.68 3.07 27.54
N GLY A 208 -40.69 2.86 28.40
CA GLY A 208 -42.10 2.79 27.99
C GLY A 208 -42.46 1.63 27.05
N VAL A 209 -43.31 1.88 26.05
CA VAL A 209 -43.92 0.88 25.14
C VAL A 209 -42.96 0.30 24.10
N VAL A 210 -41.75 0.83 23.95
CA VAL A 210 -40.69 0.09 23.25
C VAL A 210 -40.45 -1.26 23.95
N GLY A 211 -40.61 -1.32 25.29
CA GLY A 211 -40.72 -2.54 26.09
C GLY A 211 -41.77 -3.56 25.61
N PHE A 212 -42.87 -3.07 25.02
CA PHE A 212 -43.96 -3.89 24.47
C PHE A 212 -43.58 -4.51 23.11
N ALA A 213 -42.81 -3.81 22.26
CA ALA A 213 -42.27 -4.38 21.02
C ALA A 213 -41.33 -5.58 21.28
N PHE A 214 -40.78 -5.66 22.50
CA PHE A 214 -39.95 -6.77 22.98
C PHE A 214 -40.75 -7.90 23.66
N LYS A 215 -42.10 -7.88 23.66
CA LYS A 215 -42.95 -8.82 24.43
C LYS A 215 -42.80 -10.31 24.08
N ASP A 216 -42.48 -10.64 22.83
CA ASP A 216 -42.26 -12.04 22.43
C ASP A 216 -40.91 -12.60 22.93
N ALA A 217 -40.08 -11.77 23.56
CA ALA A 217 -38.77 -12.13 24.11
C ALA A 217 -38.76 -12.14 25.67
N GLN A 218 -39.74 -12.79 26.31
CA GLN A 218 -39.93 -12.84 27.77
C GLN A 218 -40.09 -11.46 28.48
N PRO A 219 -40.92 -11.36 29.53
CA PRO A 219 -41.37 -10.07 30.04
C PRO A 219 -40.38 -9.48 31.06
N LYS A 220 -39.26 -8.88 30.64
CA LYS A 220 -38.43 -8.00 31.50
C LYS A 220 -37.50 -7.07 30.70
N VAL A 221 -37.93 -5.89 30.23
CA VAL A 221 -36.96 -4.78 30.03
C VAL A 221 -37.63 -3.39 30.11
N GLU A 222 -37.84 -2.88 31.33
CA GLU A 222 -37.42 -1.50 31.59
C GLU A 222 -35.92 -1.59 31.91
N GLY A 223 -35.07 -0.83 31.22
CA GLY A 223 -33.61 -0.95 31.41
C GLY A 223 -32.81 -0.59 30.16
N SER A 224 -31.86 -1.44 29.79
CA SER A 224 -30.93 -1.21 28.69
C SER A 224 -30.76 -2.46 27.82
N ALA A 225 -30.76 -2.33 26.49
CA ALA A 225 -30.49 -3.40 25.53
C ALA A 225 -29.10 -3.30 24.91
N ARG A 226 -28.62 -4.43 24.40
CA ARG A 226 -27.46 -4.50 23.53
C ARG A 226 -27.82 -4.00 22.11
N TYR A 227 -26.82 -3.61 21.35
CA TYR A 227 -27.04 -3.22 19.96
C TYR A 227 -27.44 -4.44 19.10
N SER A 228 -26.83 -5.60 19.34
CA SER A 228 -27.21 -6.84 18.64
C SER A 228 -28.66 -7.26 18.88
N GLU A 229 -29.20 -6.98 20.06
CA GLU A 229 -30.61 -7.17 20.39
C GLU A 229 -31.47 -6.24 19.53
N ALA A 230 -31.16 -4.93 19.50
CA ALA A 230 -31.88 -3.96 18.66
C ALA A 230 -31.90 -4.36 17.17
N VAL A 231 -30.76 -4.82 16.63
CA VAL A 231 -30.68 -5.38 15.26
C VAL A 231 -31.56 -6.62 15.11
N GLY A 232 -31.51 -7.53 16.08
CA GLY A 232 -32.35 -8.73 16.13
C GLY A 232 -33.86 -8.43 16.13
N TYR A 233 -34.27 -7.26 16.61
CA TYR A 233 -35.67 -6.82 16.62
C TYR A 233 -36.09 -5.97 15.42
N GLY A 234 -35.22 -5.75 14.42
CA GLY A 234 -35.42 -4.78 13.34
C GLY A 234 -36.83 -4.76 12.72
N GLN A 235 -37.36 -5.91 12.27
CA GLN A 235 -38.71 -5.99 11.69
C GLN A 235 -39.83 -5.71 12.69
N ASN A 236 -39.65 -6.08 13.97
CA ASN A 236 -40.65 -5.83 15.00
C ASN A 236 -40.74 -4.34 15.34
N LEU A 237 -39.60 -3.64 15.38
CA LEU A 237 -39.56 -2.18 15.56
C LEU A 237 -40.32 -1.46 14.44
N ALA A 238 -40.13 -1.88 13.18
CA ALA A 238 -40.86 -1.32 12.04
C ALA A 238 -42.36 -1.62 12.12
N LYS A 239 -42.76 -2.85 12.51
CA LYS A 239 -44.18 -3.20 12.72
C LYS A 239 -44.80 -2.33 13.80
N THR A 240 -44.16 -2.20 14.96
CA THR A 240 -44.64 -1.36 16.06
C THR A 240 -44.80 0.10 15.63
N PHE A 241 -43.89 0.64 14.82
CA PHE A 241 -44.03 1.98 14.25
C PHE A 241 -45.33 2.12 13.42
N PHE A 242 -45.58 1.19 12.49
CA PHE A 242 -46.78 1.22 11.65
C PHE A 242 -48.06 0.94 12.44
N GLU A 243 -48.04 0.07 13.44
CA GLU A 243 -49.16 -0.20 14.33
C GLU A 243 -49.52 1.02 15.19
N LEU A 244 -48.51 1.72 15.74
CA LEU A 244 -48.71 2.97 16.48
C LEU A 244 -49.26 4.09 15.60
N GLN A 245 -48.86 4.16 14.32
CA GLN A 245 -49.45 5.14 13.40
C GLN A 245 -50.94 4.87 13.14
N ARG A 246 -51.33 3.60 13.04
CA ARG A 246 -52.71 3.17 12.71
C ARG A 246 -53.67 3.14 13.90
N THR A 247 -53.19 3.23 15.13
CA THR A 247 -54.03 3.19 16.34
C THR A 247 -54.91 4.44 16.44
N THR A 248 -56.19 4.26 16.76
CA THR A 248 -57.18 5.34 16.89
C THR A 248 -57.21 5.91 18.31
N PRO A 249 -57.75 7.14 18.51
CA PRO A 249 -57.89 7.76 19.84
C PRO A 249 -58.70 6.93 20.84
N ASP A 250 -59.58 6.05 20.35
CA ASP A 250 -60.40 5.15 21.17
C ASP A 250 -59.58 3.97 21.75
N GLN A 251 -58.41 3.69 21.18
CA GLN A 251 -57.53 2.59 21.56
C GLN A 251 -56.39 3.05 22.49
N ILE A 252 -55.80 4.22 22.22
CA ILE A 252 -54.70 4.81 22.99
C ILE A 252 -54.91 6.32 23.02
N SER A 253 -54.77 6.95 24.20
CA SER A 253 -54.86 8.41 24.31
C SER A 253 -53.81 9.11 23.43
N GLU A 254 -54.17 10.24 22.82
CA GLU A 254 -53.24 11.02 21.97
C GLU A 254 -51.94 11.40 22.69
N THR A 255 -51.99 11.71 23.99
CA THR A 255 -50.80 12.01 24.79
C THR A 255 -49.87 10.80 24.86
N LEU A 256 -50.40 9.63 25.23
CA LEU A 256 -49.63 8.39 25.30
C LEU A 256 -49.09 7.97 23.93
N LYS A 257 -49.87 8.12 22.85
CA LYS A 257 -49.42 7.85 21.47
C LYS A 257 -48.21 8.72 21.09
N ARG A 258 -48.22 10.01 21.45
CA ARG A 258 -47.09 10.93 21.21
C ARG A 258 -45.86 10.55 22.00
N GLU A 259 -46.01 10.25 23.29
CA GLU A 259 -44.90 9.80 24.15
C GLU A 259 -44.25 8.53 23.60
N GLN A 260 -45.05 7.55 23.19
CA GLN A 260 -44.57 6.30 22.60
C GLN A 260 -43.83 6.52 21.28
N MET A 261 -44.35 7.40 20.42
CA MET A 261 -43.70 7.75 19.16
C MET A 261 -42.38 8.49 19.39
N GLN A 262 -42.30 9.35 20.41
CA GLN A 262 -41.07 10.04 20.79
C GLN A 262 -40.00 9.04 21.29
N GLU A 263 -40.36 8.10 22.17
CA GLU A 263 -39.42 7.09 22.67
C GLU A 263 -38.95 6.14 21.56
N LEU A 264 -39.84 5.72 20.65
CA LEU A 264 -39.45 4.90 19.51
C LEU A 264 -38.46 5.65 18.58
N ASN A 265 -38.73 6.93 18.28
CA ASN A 265 -37.82 7.75 17.49
C ASN A 265 -36.47 7.95 18.19
N ARG A 266 -36.47 8.15 19.51
CA ARG A 266 -35.24 8.29 20.29
C ARG A 266 -34.42 7.00 20.26
N PHE A 267 -35.05 5.85 20.48
CA PHE A 267 -34.39 4.55 20.44
C PHE A 267 -33.78 4.27 19.06
N THR A 268 -34.56 4.45 17.99
CA THR A 268 -34.09 4.23 16.62
C THR A 268 -32.94 5.18 16.27
N ARG A 269 -33.02 6.47 16.62
CA ARG A 269 -31.90 7.40 16.41
C ARG A 269 -30.65 6.99 17.17
N SER A 270 -30.79 6.58 18.43
CA SER A 270 -29.65 6.12 19.24
C SER A 270 -29.00 4.87 18.64
N ALA A 271 -29.80 3.94 18.14
CA ALA A 271 -29.31 2.77 17.42
C ALA A 271 -28.63 3.16 16.09
N GLU A 272 -29.23 4.07 15.31
CA GLU A 272 -28.61 4.57 14.07
C GLU A 272 -27.27 5.26 14.33
N ASP A 273 -27.19 6.11 15.35
CA ASP A 273 -25.96 6.85 15.71
C ASP A 273 -24.84 5.88 16.14
N LEU A 274 -25.15 4.92 17.01
CA LEU A 274 -24.21 3.85 17.40
C LEU A 274 -23.79 3.00 16.19
N GLY A 275 -24.74 2.63 15.33
CA GLY A 275 -24.45 1.87 14.12
C GLY A 275 -23.51 2.64 13.20
N ARG A 276 -23.80 3.92 12.92
CA ARG A 276 -23.00 4.78 12.00
C ARG A 276 -21.58 4.98 12.50
N SER A 277 -21.39 5.10 13.81
CA SER A 277 -20.06 5.18 14.43
C SER A 277 -19.19 3.94 14.11
N ALA A 278 -19.84 2.81 13.83
CA ALA A 278 -19.22 1.51 13.56
C ALA A 278 -19.14 1.13 12.07
N GLU A 279 -19.39 2.07 11.16
CA GLU A 279 -19.35 1.84 9.71
C GLU A 279 -17.98 1.33 9.21
N LEU A 280 -16.91 1.54 9.98
CA LEU A 280 -15.58 0.99 9.67
C LEU A 280 -15.56 -0.55 9.72
N LEU A 281 -16.36 -1.19 10.58
CA LEU A 281 -16.37 -2.64 10.78
C LEU A 281 -17.30 -3.35 9.80
N THR A 282 -17.06 -3.15 8.51
CA THR A 282 -17.74 -3.87 7.44
C THR A 282 -17.25 -5.32 7.37
N CYS A 283 -17.74 -6.15 8.28
CA CYS A 283 -17.24 -7.50 8.54
C CYS A 283 -18.28 -8.60 8.30
N PHE A 284 -19.56 -8.25 8.11
CA PHE A 284 -20.65 -9.22 8.08
C PHE A 284 -21.01 -9.57 6.63
N ALA A 285 -20.53 -10.71 6.14
CA ALA A 285 -20.88 -11.16 4.81
C ALA A 285 -22.40 -11.48 4.71
N PRO A 286 -23.09 -11.03 3.65
CA PRO A 286 -24.54 -11.24 3.51
C PRO A 286 -24.87 -12.73 3.27
N PRO A 287 -26.06 -13.20 3.65
CA PRO A 287 -26.44 -14.60 3.50
C PRO A 287 -26.50 -15.02 2.02
N VAL A 288 -26.15 -16.28 1.75
CA VAL A 288 -26.29 -16.86 0.41
C VAL A 288 -27.74 -17.32 0.23
N VAL A 289 -28.45 -16.71 -0.73
CA VAL A 289 -29.81 -17.10 -1.08
C VAL A 289 -29.77 -18.35 -1.98
N ALA A 290 -30.47 -19.40 -1.58
CA ALA A 290 -30.50 -20.65 -2.36
C ALA A 290 -31.05 -20.41 -3.77
N GLY A 291 -30.26 -20.78 -4.80
CA GLY A 291 -30.62 -20.62 -6.21
C GLY A 291 -30.24 -19.29 -6.85
N ALA A 292 -29.68 -18.34 -6.09
CA ALA A 292 -29.05 -17.15 -6.63
C ALA A 292 -27.53 -17.31 -6.62
N GLU A 293 -26.84 -16.94 -7.69
CA GLU A 293 -25.39 -16.80 -7.61
C GLU A 293 -25.06 -15.74 -6.54
N PRO A 294 -24.06 -15.97 -5.67
CA PRO A 294 -23.60 -14.95 -4.75
C PRO A 294 -23.02 -13.78 -5.56
N GLY A 295 -23.88 -12.84 -5.93
CA GLY A 295 -23.49 -11.63 -6.64
C GLY A 295 -22.54 -10.78 -5.78
N PRO A 296 -21.91 -9.75 -6.36
CA PRO A 296 -20.98 -8.86 -5.67
C PRO A 296 -21.74 -7.93 -4.71
N ALA A 297 -22.31 -8.48 -3.65
CA ALA A 297 -22.97 -7.74 -2.60
C ALA A 297 -21.91 -7.21 -1.62
N PRO A 298 -21.92 -5.90 -1.29
CA PRO A 298 -21.06 -5.38 -0.25
C PRO A 298 -21.36 -6.09 1.08
N TRP A 299 -20.34 -6.23 1.90
CA TRP A 299 -20.52 -6.74 3.26
C TRP A 299 -21.24 -5.71 4.10
N ASP A 300 -21.92 -6.18 5.13
CA ASP A 300 -22.60 -5.33 6.07
C ASP A 300 -21.65 -4.81 7.16
N SER A 301 -21.84 -3.55 7.53
CA SER A 301 -21.37 -2.97 8.80
C SER A 301 -22.47 -3.13 9.86
N PRO A 302 -22.20 -2.85 11.15
CA PRO A 302 -23.25 -2.84 12.17
C PRO A 302 -24.45 -1.95 11.81
N TYR A 303 -24.22 -0.81 11.15
CA TYR A 303 -25.28 0.07 10.66
C TYR A 303 -26.07 -0.55 9.52
N SER A 304 -25.40 -1.02 8.46
CA SER A 304 -26.12 -1.56 7.31
C SER A 304 -26.85 -2.85 7.67
N LEU A 305 -26.28 -3.67 8.58
CA LEU A 305 -26.96 -4.85 9.12
C LEU A 305 -28.24 -4.50 9.88
N LEU A 306 -28.27 -3.39 10.64
CA LEU A 306 -29.50 -2.88 11.25
C LEU A 306 -30.54 -2.55 10.18
N VAL A 307 -30.14 -1.79 9.15
CA VAL A 307 -31.02 -1.40 8.04
C VAL A 307 -31.54 -2.63 7.27
N THR A 308 -30.70 -3.62 7.01
CA THR A 308 -31.04 -4.86 6.32
C THR A 308 -32.00 -5.70 7.18
N CYS A 309 -31.73 -5.87 8.48
CA CYS A 309 -32.63 -6.59 9.39
C CYS A 309 -34.01 -5.92 9.54
N VAL A 310 -34.07 -4.59 9.46
CA VAL A 310 -35.34 -3.84 9.46
C VAL A 310 -36.15 -4.13 8.18
N LYS A 311 -35.48 -4.21 7.02
CA LYS A 311 -36.14 -4.46 5.72
C LYS A 311 -36.52 -5.92 5.50
N GLU A 312 -35.57 -6.83 5.68
CA GLU A 312 -35.66 -8.23 5.27
C GLU A 312 -35.99 -9.18 6.42
N GLY A 313 -35.72 -8.75 7.66
CA GLY A 313 -35.92 -9.53 8.87
C GLY A 313 -34.64 -10.16 9.39
N SER A 314 -34.51 -10.17 10.71
CA SER A 314 -33.33 -10.66 11.43
C SER A 314 -33.17 -12.18 11.37
N MET A 315 -34.25 -12.94 11.15
CA MET A 315 -34.20 -14.40 11.05
C MET A 315 -33.30 -14.89 9.91
N GLN A 316 -33.31 -14.18 8.77
CA GLN A 316 -32.44 -14.50 7.62
C GLN A 316 -30.98 -14.11 7.88
N HIS A 317 -30.75 -13.25 8.87
CA HIS A 317 -29.45 -12.68 9.24
C HIS A 317 -28.96 -13.16 10.61
N ALA A 318 -29.51 -14.27 11.12
CA ALA A 318 -29.28 -14.73 12.50
C ALA A 318 -27.80 -15.00 12.79
N LYS A 319 -27.03 -15.50 11.82
CA LYS A 319 -25.59 -15.72 11.96
C LYS A 319 -24.80 -14.41 12.04
N GLN A 320 -25.18 -13.40 11.24
CA GLN A 320 -24.60 -12.06 11.27
C GLN A 320 -24.88 -11.37 12.60
N VAL A 321 -26.12 -11.47 13.11
CA VAL A 321 -26.50 -10.95 14.43
C VAL A 321 -25.73 -11.65 15.55
N ALA A 322 -25.51 -12.96 15.45
CA ALA A 322 -24.67 -13.71 16.40
C ALA A 322 -23.20 -13.26 16.37
N ALA A 323 -22.64 -13.00 15.18
CA ALA A 323 -21.29 -12.45 15.03
C ALA A 323 -21.19 -11.02 15.59
N LEU A 324 -22.23 -10.19 15.39
CA LEU A 324 -22.32 -8.85 15.98
C LEU A 324 -22.32 -8.93 17.52
N ARG A 325 -23.06 -9.86 18.09
CA ARG A 325 -23.04 -10.14 19.54
C ARG A 325 -21.65 -10.59 20.02
N ALA A 326 -20.93 -11.37 19.21
CA ALA A 326 -19.57 -11.79 19.55
C ALA A 326 -18.58 -10.61 19.63
N PHE A 327 -18.78 -9.52 18.87
CA PHE A 327 -18.03 -8.26 19.08
C PHE A 327 -18.38 -7.61 20.43
N GLU A 328 -19.66 -7.57 20.80
CA GLU A 328 -20.10 -7.01 22.09
C GLU A 328 -19.52 -7.76 23.28
N ASP A 329 -19.30 -9.07 23.14
CA ASP A 329 -18.71 -9.92 24.17
C ASP A 329 -17.19 -9.72 24.35
N LEU A 330 -16.50 -8.97 23.47
CA LEU A 330 -15.07 -8.67 23.61
C LEU A 330 -14.81 -7.60 24.69
N VAL A 331 -15.63 -6.54 24.71
CA VAL A 331 -15.42 -5.37 25.57
C VAL A 331 -15.38 -5.72 27.06
N PRO A 332 -16.30 -6.55 27.61
CA PRO A 332 -16.31 -6.88 29.03
C PRO A 332 -15.08 -7.69 29.50
N VAL A 333 -14.39 -8.37 28.58
CA VAL A 333 -13.23 -9.23 28.88
C VAL A 333 -11.91 -8.65 28.38
N ARG A 334 -11.89 -7.38 27.95
CA ARG A 334 -10.71 -6.73 27.36
C ARG A 334 -9.49 -6.70 28.28
N ASP A 335 -9.70 -6.73 29.58
CA ASP A 335 -8.65 -6.74 30.62
C ASP A 335 -8.17 -8.16 31.00
N ASP A 336 -8.78 -9.22 30.45
CA ASP A 336 -8.35 -10.61 30.62
C ASP A 336 -7.82 -11.16 29.26
N PRO A 337 -6.49 -11.15 29.04
CA PRO A 337 -5.89 -11.53 27.77
C PRO A 337 -6.26 -12.95 27.31
N ALA A 338 -6.34 -13.90 28.25
CA ALA A 338 -6.59 -15.30 27.94
C ALA A 338 -8.04 -15.52 27.51
N THR A 339 -8.99 -14.88 28.20
CA THR A 339 -10.40 -14.94 27.81
C THR A 339 -10.67 -14.15 26.53
N LEU A 340 -10.04 -12.98 26.37
CA LEU A 340 -10.10 -12.19 25.15
C LEU A 340 -9.61 -12.97 23.94
N GLY A 341 -8.45 -13.64 24.02
CA GLY A 341 -7.91 -14.48 22.95
C GLY A 341 -8.88 -15.57 22.49
N LYS A 342 -9.56 -16.24 23.44
CA LYS A 342 -10.60 -17.23 23.13
C LYS A 342 -11.81 -16.60 22.43
N ARG A 343 -12.29 -15.45 22.90
CA ARG A 343 -13.44 -14.75 22.31
C ARG A 343 -13.14 -14.22 20.90
N VAL A 344 -11.96 -13.66 20.68
CA VAL A 344 -11.51 -13.22 19.35
C VAL A 344 -11.37 -14.41 18.41
N SER A 345 -10.83 -15.54 18.88
CA SER A 345 -10.74 -16.77 18.07
C SER A 345 -12.12 -17.28 17.64
N ALA A 346 -13.11 -17.23 18.54
CA ALA A 346 -14.49 -17.57 18.24
C ALA A 346 -15.13 -16.59 17.25
N LEU A 347 -14.90 -15.27 17.41
CA LEU A 347 -15.35 -14.24 16.47
C LEU A 347 -14.75 -14.45 15.08
N ARG A 348 -13.44 -14.74 14.99
CA ARG A 348 -12.77 -15.08 13.72
C ARG A 348 -13.43 -16.29 13.07
N GLY A 349 -13.75 -17.33 13.83
CA GLY A 349 -14.50 -18.49 13.34
C GLY A 349 -15.86 -18.10 12.77
N ALA A 350 -16.66 -17.33 13.50
CA ALA A 350 -17.98 -16.90 13.07
C ALA A 350 -17.94 -16.04 11.78
N LEU A 351 -17.04 -15.06 11.70
CA LEU A 351 -16.88 -14.24 10.50
C LEU A 351 -16.29 -15.03 9.33
N GLY A 352 -15.36 -15.94 9.59
CA GLY A 352 -14.79 -16.85 8.61
C GLY A 352 -15.84 -17.76 7.99
N GLU A 353 -16.75 -18.32 8.79
CA GLU A 353 -17.88 -19.12 8.30
C GLU A 353 -18.82 -18.32 7.39
N LEU A 354 -19.13 -17.06 7.75
CA LEU A 354 -19.96 -16.17 6.92
C LEU A 354 -19.31 -15.91 5.56
N ALA A 355 -18.01 -15.61 5.56
CA ALA A 355 -17.26 -15.29 4.36
C ALA A 355 -16.97 -16.54 3.49
N GLU A 356 -16.70 -17.69 4.10
CA GLU A 356 -16.45 -18.96 3.41
C GLU A 356 -17.70 -19.48 2.70
N ALA A 357 -18.90 -19.23 3.27
CA ALA A 357 -20.16 -19.55 2.60
C ALA A 357 -20.29 -18.88 1.22
N ARG A 358 -19.58 -17.75 1.00
CA ARG A 358 -19.52 -17.02 -0.27
C ARG A 358 -18.23 -17.29 -1.07
N GLY A 359 -17.31 -18.12 -0.56
CA GLY A 359 -15.99 -18.35 -1.14
C GLY A 359 -15.03 -17.16 -1.00
N GLU A 360 -15.32 -16.22 -0.11
CA GLU A 360 -14.58 -14.95 0.04
C GLU A 360 -13.50 -14.99 1.14
N TYR A 361 -13.39 -16.08 1.92
CA TYR A 361 -12.46 -16.19 3.04
C TYR A 361 -11.11 -16.84 2.70
N SER A 362 -11.06 -17.78 1.74
CA SER A 362 -9.85 -18.56 1.40
C SER A 362 -8.55 -17.75 1.19
N LYS A 363 -8.67 -16.49 0.74
CA LYS A 363 -7.54 -15.59 0.49
C LYS A 363 -7.02 -14.86 1.73
N VAL A 364 -7.83 -14.76 2.80
CA VAL A 364 -7.50 -14.00 4.00
C VAL A 364 -6.28 -14.59 4.73
N PRO A 365 -6.24 -15.88 5.11
CA PRO A 365 -5.05 -16.44 5.76
C PRO A 365 -3.80 -16.44 4.88
N LEU A 366 -3.98 -16.56 3.56
CA LEU A 366 -2.89 -16.49 2.57
C LEU A 366 -2.25 -15.10 2.55
N GLU A 367 -3.04 -14.03 2.62
CA GLU A 367 -2.52 -12.65 2.66
C GLU A 367 -1.78 -12.35 3.97
N VAL A 368 -2.28 -12.84 5.11
CA VAL A 368 -1.55 -12.78 6.39
C VAL A 368 -0.19 -13.46 6.27
N SER A 369 -0.17 -14.67 5.71
CA SER A 369 1.06 -15.43 5.49
C SER A 369 2.02 -14.71 4.54
N TYR A 370 1.51 -14.09 3.46
CA TYR A 370 2.29 -13.31 2.49
C TYR A 370 3.09 -12.19 3.16
N TYR A 371 2.44 -11.37 3.98
CA TYR A 371 3.12 -10.28 4.69
C TYR A 371 4.06 -10.78 5.80
N ARG A 372 3.72 -11.88 6.49
CA ARG A 372 4.62 -12.52 7.49
C ARG A 372 5.90 -13.08 6.86
N MET A 373 5.82 -13.62 5.63
CA MET A 373 6.97 -14.20 4.95
C MET A 373 7.99 -13.16 4.47
N ASP A 374 7.56 -11.91 4.24
CA ASP A 374 8.40 -10.78 3.81
C ASP A 374 9.34 -11.12 2.64
N LEU A 375 8.79 -11.82 1.64
CA LEU A 375 9.54 -12.41 0.52
C LEU A 375 10.31 -11.36 -0.29
N LEU A 376 9.72 -10.18 -0.46
CA LEU A 376 10.30 -9.09 -1.26
C LEU A 376 11.51 -8.47 -0.56
N TYR A 377 11.44 -8.25 0.75
CA TYR A 377 12.60 -7.78 1.52
C TYR A 377 13.73 -8.82 1.51
N ARG A 378 13.40 -10.11 1.71
CA ARG A 378 14.38 -11.20 1.63
C ARG A 378 15.03 -11.29 0.25
N ALA A 379 14.25 -11.15 -0.82
CA ALA A 379 14.77 -11.08 -2.19
C ALA A 379 15.75 -9.91 -2.37
N GLN A 380 15.39 -8.72 -1.87
CA GLN A 380 16.26 -7.54 -1.91
C GLN A 380 17.58 -7.79 -1.17
N VAL A 381 17.55 -8.37 0.03
CA VAL A 381 18.75 -8.72 0.80
C VAL A 381 19.66 -9.65 0.00
N LEU A 382 19.10 -10.69 -0.64
CA LEU A 382 19.87 -11.60 -1.49
C LEU A 382 20.50 -10.88 -2.68
N PHE A 383 19.78 -9.96 -3.33
CA PHE A 383 20.34 -9.14 -4.41
C PHE A 383 21.46 -8.22 -3.93
N VAL A 384 21.32 -7.58 -2.76
CA VAL A 384 22.37 -6.75 -2.17
C VAL A 384 23.64 -7.58 -1.91
N PHE A 385 23.51 -8.75 -1.28
CA PHE A 385 24.66 -9.63 -1.06
C PHE A 385 25.24 -10.16 -2.38
N GLY A 386 24.40 -10.50 -3.36
CA GLY A 386 24.84 -10.90 -4.70
C GLY A 386 25.69 -9.82 -5.37
N PHE A 387 25.27 -8.56 -5.25
CA PHE A 387 26.00 -7.41 -5.77
C PHE A 387 27.32 -7.17 -5.03
N VAL A 388 27.36 -7.34 -3.71
CA VAL A 388 28.62 -7.28 -2.95
C VAL A 388 29.58 -8.39 -3.38
N LEU A 389 29.09 -9.63 -3.54
CA LEU A 389 29.93 -10.75 -3.99
C LEU A 389 30.52 -10.52 -5.39
N VAL A 390 29.73 -9.97 -6.32
CA VAL A 390 30.23 -9.72 -7.68
C VAL A 390 31.29 -8.62 -7.68
N ALA A 391 31.17 -7.61 -6.84
CA ALA A 391 32.21 -6.58 -6.67
C ALA A 391 33.50 -7.17 -6.11
N LEU A 392 33.42 -8.13 -5.17
CA LEU A 392 34.60 -8.84 -4.66
C LEU A 392 35.31 -9.66 -5.74
N THR A 393 34.61 -10.13 -6.78
CA THR A 393 35.26 -10.83 -7.90
C THR A 393 36.31 -9.97 -8.61
N TRP A 394 36.19 -8.64 -8.54
CA TRP A 394 37.13 -7.71 -9.18
C TRP A 394 38.43 -7.55 -8.39
N LEU A 395 38.45 -7.96 -7.12
CA LEU A 395 39.64 -7.91 -6.26
C LEU A 395 40.47 -9.21 -6.33
N VAL A 396 39.94 -10.25 -6.98
CA VAL A 396 40.53 -11.59 -7.02
C VAL A 396 40.86 -11.97 -8.45
N ASP A 397 42.07 -12.50 -8.68
CA ASP A 397 42.47 -13.01 -10.00
C ASP A 397 41.41 -14.00 -10.55
N PRO A 398 40.87 -13.76 -11.75
CA PRO A 398 39.85 -14.61 -12.38
C PRO A 398 40.20 -16.10 -12.47
N LYS A 399 41.49 -16.46 -12.45
CA LYS A 399 41.95 -17.85 -12.53
C LYS A 399 41.86 -18.60 -11.20
N ARG A 400 41.77 -17.89 -10.07
CA ARG A 400 41.74 -18.51 -8.73
C ARG A 400 40.39 -19.18 -8.46
N LEU A 401 40.43 -20.28 -7.70
CA LEU A 401 39.21 -20.97 -7.22
C LEU A 401 38.28 -19.99 -6.48
N ALA A 402 38.83 -19.07 -5.70
CA ALA A 402 38.08 -18.02 -5.01
C ALA A 402 37.21 -17.18 -5.96
N SER A 403 37.72 -16.78 -7.15
CA SER A 403 36.93 -16.01 -8.13
C SER A 403 35.77 -16.84 -8.70
N LYS A 404 35.99 -18.14 -8.93
CA LYS A 404 34.93 -19.08 -9.35
C LYS A 404 33.87 -19.23 -8.27
N LEU A 405 34.27 -19.45 -7.01
CA LEU A 405 33.34 -19.57 -5.88
C LEU A 405 32.49 -18.31 -5.69
N LEU A 406 33.10 -17.12 -5.79
CA LEU A 406 32.38 -15.85 -5.74
C LEU A 406 31.37 -15.71 -6.89
N THR A 407 31.75 -16.11 -8.11
CA THR A 407 30.86 -16.07 -9.29
C THR A 407 29.66 -17.00 -9.09
N TRP A 408 29.87 -18.24 -8.65
CA TRP A 408 28.79 -19.18 -8.34
C TRP A 408 27.93 -18.71 -7.17
N GLY A 409 28.54 -18.11 -6.14
CA GLY A 409 27.84 -17.49 -5.03
C GLY A 409 26.93 -16.35 -5.48
N THR A 410 27.43 -15.43 -6.33
CA THR A 410 26.60 -14.37 -6.93
C THR A 410 25.45 -14.95 -7.74
N LEU A 411 25.71 -15.96 -8.58
CA LEU A 411 24.67 -16.60 -9.39
C LEU A 411 23.59 -17.20 -8.48
N GLY A 412 23.99 -17.98 -7.47
CA GLY A 412 23.07 -18.62 -6.52
C GLY A 412 22.24 -17.63 -5.71
N LEU A 413 22.85 -16.55 -5.21
CA LEU A 413 22.11 -15.49 -4.50
C LEU A 413 21.14 -14.75 -5.42
N THR A 414 21.57 -14.44 -6.65
CA THR A 414 20.74 -13.70 -7.62
C THR A 414 19.56 -14.55 -8.09
N THR A 415 19.76 -15.83 -8.40
CA THR A 415 18.67 -16.73 -8.80
C THR A 415 17.72 -17.03 -7.65
N SER A 416 18.23 -17.16 -6.41
CA SER A 416 17.39 -17.31 -5.22
C SER A 416 16.57 -16.05 -4.93
N GLY A 417 17.18 -14.87 -5.05
CA GLY A 417 16.49 -13.58 -4.93
C GLY A 417 15.39 -13.43 -6.00
N LEU A 418 15.68 -13.81 -7.23
CA LEU A 418 14.70 -13.84 -8.32
C LEU A 418 13.57 -14.84 -8.04
N ALA A 419 13.87 -16.04 -7.53
CA ALA A 419 12.86 -17.02 -7.19
C ALA A 419 11.91 -16.51 -6.10
N LEU A 420 12.43 -15.89 -5.04
CA LEU A 420 11.60 -15.27 -4.00
C LEU A 420 10.74 -14.12 -4.54
N LEU A 421 11.30 -13.29 -5.44
CA LEU A 421 10.56 -12.23 -6.11
C LEU A 421 9.41 -12.80 -6.95
N ILE A 422 9.67 -13.82 -7.76
CA ILE A 422 8.65 -14.48 -8.59
C ILE A 422 7.57 -15.09 -7.69
N VAL A 423 7.94 -15.84 -6.64
CA VAL A 423 6.96 -16.42 -5.71
C VAL A 423 6.12 -15.33 -5.04
N GLY A 424 6.75 -14.24 -4.59
CA GLY A 424 6.04 -13.09 -4.03
C GLY A 424 5.02 -12.52 -5.01
N ILE A 425 5.44 -12.25 -6.24
CA ILE A 425 4.57 -11.77 -7.32
C ILE A 425 3.44 -12.76 -7.61
N THR A 426 3.73 -14.07 -7.69
CA THR A 426 2.72 -15.10 -7.95
C THR A 426 1.67 -15.17 -6.86
N ILE A 427 2.06 -15.11 -5.58
CA ILE A 427 1.09 -15.08 -4.47
C ILE A 427 0.19 -13.84 -4.60
N ARG A 428 0.74 -12.67 -4.96
CA ARG A 428 -0.08 -11.48 -5.25
C ARG A 428 -1.06 -11.75 -6.39
N CYS A 429 -0.64 -12.39 -7.47
CA CYS A 429 -1.55 -12.74 -8.56
C CYS A 429 -2.71 -13.63 -8.09
N VAL A 430 -2.44 -14.61 -7.22
CA VAL A 430 -3.45 -15.51 -6.65
C VAL A 430 -4.43 -14.75 -5.75
N LEU A 431 -3.92 -13.89 -4.85
CA LEU A 431 -4.75 -13.04 -3.98
C LEU A 431 -5.67 -12.14 -4.82
N ARG A 432 -5.13 -11.55 -5.88
CA ARG A 432 -5.85 -10.58 -6.72
C ARG A 432 -6.70 -11.23 -7.80
N GLY A 433 -6.45 -12.48 -8.16
CA GLY A 433 -7.07 -13.15 -9.30
C GLY A 433 -6.66 -12.55 -10.66
N ARG A 434 -5.49 -11.88 -10.72
CA ARG A 434 -5.06 -11.11 -11.91
C ARG A 434 -3.56 -10.82 -11.93
N PRO A 435 -2.98 -10.42 -13.09
CA PRO A 435 -1.55 -10.11 -13.22
C PRO A 435 -1.07 -8.93 -12.37
N PRO A 436 0.25 -8.86 -12.06
CA PRO A 436 0.84 -7.95 -11.09
C PRO A 436 1.23 -6.61 -11.73
N VAL A 437 0.28 -5.95 -12.39
CA VAL A 437 0.53 -4.70 -13.13
C VAL A 437 -0.61 -3.70 -12.93
N THR A 438 -1.35 -3.83 -11.83
CA THR A 438 -2.51 -2.99 -11.54
C THR A 438 -2.16 -1.65 -10.93
N THR A 439 -1.02 -1.57 -10.24
CA THR A 439 -0.54 -0.36 -9.58
C THR A 439 0.91 -0.06 -9.99
N LEU A 440 1.34 1.19 -9.80
CA LEU A 440 2.74 1.56 -10.02
C LEU A 440 3.69 0.69 -9.17
N TYR A 441 3.32 0.40 -7.92
CA TYR A 441 4.06 -0.52 -7.06
C TYR A 441 4.28 -1.88 -7.72
N GLU A 442 3.21 -2.52 -8.21
CA GLU A 442 3.31 -3.84 -8.84
C GLU A 442 4.09 -3.80 -10.16
N THR A 443 3.95 -2.74 -10.96
CA THR A 443 4.76 -2.57 -12.17
C THR A 443 6.27 -2.45 -11.86
N ILE A 444 6.67 -1.84 -10.74
CA ILE A 444 8.09 -1.82 -10.31
C ILE A 444 8.58 -3.25 -10.03
N LEU A 445 7.78 -4.07 -9.32
CA LEU A 445 8.12 -5.47 -9.04
C LEU A 445 8.23 -6.29 -10.33
N PHE A 446 7.30 -6.10 -11.27
CA PHE A 446 7.30 -6.80 -12.55
C PHE A 446 8.51 -6.40 -13.41
N ILE A 447 8.80 -5.10 -13.53
CA ILE A 447 9.99 -4.60 -14.25
C ILE A 447 11.28 -5.12 -13.60
N CYS A 448 11.32 -5.20 -12.27
CA CYS A 448 12.44 -5.81 -11.55
C CYS A 448 12.64 -7.27 -11.95
N ALA A 449 11.58 -8.08 -11.92
CA ALA A 449 11.66 -9.49 -12.32
C ALA A 449 12.11 -9.65 -13.77
N CYS A 450 11.52 -8.90 -14.70
CA CYS A 450 11.86 -8.93 -16.13
C CYS A 450 13.29 -8.46 -16.40
N GLY A 451 13.75 -7.39 -15.73
CA GLY A 451 15.10 -6.87 -15.86
C GLY A 451 16.17 -7.83 -15.34
N VAL A 452 15.93 -8.45 -14.18
CA VAL A 452 16.82 -9.48 -13.61
C VAL A 452 16.84 -10.73 -14.49
N LEU A 453 15.67 -11.22 -14.93
CA LEU A 453 15.58 -12.36 -15.86
C LEU A 453 16.35 -12.10 -17.15
N THR A 454 16.14 -10.94 -17.75
CA THR A 454 16.83 -10.58 -19.00
C THR A 454 18.33 -10.45 -18.77
N ALA A 455 18.78 -9.81 -17.69
CA ALA A 455 20.20 -9.71 -17.36
C ALA A 455 20.87 -11.08 -17.13
N LEU A 456 20.17 -12.03 -16.49
CA LEU A 456 20.64 -13.41 -16.35
C LEU A 456 20.66 -14.16 -17.70
N GLY A 457 19.65 -13.95 -18.55
CA GLY A 457 19.62 -14.48 -19.91
C GLY A 457 20.78 -13.95 -20.76
N LEU A 458 21.11 -12.67 -20.64
CA LEU A 458 22.28 -12.07 -21.30
C LEU A 458 23.59 -12.67 -20.78
N GLU A 459 23.70 -12.94 -19.48
CA GLU A 459 24.87 -13.61 -18.92
C GLU A 459 25.02 -15.04 -19.48
N TRP A 460 23.91 -15.75 -19.66
CA TRP A 460 23.91 -17.09 -20.23
C TRP A 460 24.44 -17.11 -21.67
N VAL A 461 24.12 -16.09 -22.47
CA VAL A 461 24.56 -15.95 -23.86
C VAL A 461 25.99 -15.43 -23.99
N ASN A 462 26.35 -14.35 -23.28
CA ASN A 462 27.62 -13.65 -23.48
C ASN A 462 28.75 -14.12 -22.53
N ARG A 463 28.42 -14.67 -21.36
CA ARG A 463 29.35 -15.20 -20.32
C ARG A 463 30.50 -14.26 -19.95
N GLN A 464 30.25 -12.95 -19.95
CA GLN A 464 31.24 -11.91 -19.66
C GLN A 464 31.12 -11.31 -18.26
N ARG A 465 30.30 -11.89 -17.39
CA ARG A 465 30.03 -11.42 -16.01
C ARG A 465 29.33 -10.06 -15.92
N VAL A 466 28.99 -9.44 -17.05
CA VAL A 466 28.26 -8.16 -17.09
C VAL A 466 26.82 -8.36 -16.64
N GLY A 467 26.14 -9.39 -17.17
CA GLY A 467 24.77 -9.71 -16.75
C GLY A 467 24.73 -10.16 -15.30
N LEU A 468 25.77 -10.87 -14.86
CA LEU A 468 25.93 -11.30 -13.46
C LEU A 468 26.13 -10.13 -12.48
N ALA A 469 26.72 -9.01 -12.91
CA ALA A 469 26.82 -7.81 -12.08
C ALA A 469 25.54 -6.95 -12.13
N LEU A 470 24.94 -6.87 -13.32
CA LEU A 470 23.76 -6.05 -13.57
C LEU A 470 22.50 -6.59 -12.91
N ALA A 471 22.29 -7.92 -12.93
CA ALA A 471 21.11 -8.57 -12.35
C ALA A 471 20.93 -8.26 -10.85
N PRO A 472 21.90 -8.53 -9.95
CA PRO A 472 21.73 -8.20 -8.53
C PRO A 472 21.69 -6.70 -8.25
N PHE A 473 22.35 -5.87 -9.07
CA PHE A 473 22.23 -4.41 -8.95
C PHE A 473 20.79 -3.94 -9.22
N LEU A 474 20.20 -4.37 -10.33
CA LEU A 474 18.81 -4.03 -10.67
C LEU A 474 17.82 -4.54 -9.62
N GLY A 475 18.00 -5.79 -9.17
CA GLY A 475 17.18 -6.39 -8.13
C GLY A 475 17.22 -5.60 -6.82
N ALA A 476 18.42 -5.17 -6.39
CA ALA A 476 18.59 -4.39 -5.17
C ALA A 476 17.95 -2.99 -5.28
N VAL A 477 18.19 -2.28 -6.39
CA VAL A 477 17.72 -0.90 -6.60
C VAL A 477 16.21 -0.84 -6.83
N LEU A 478 15.64 -1.72 -7.64
CA LEU A 478 14.21 -1.68 -7.97
C LEU A 478 13.33 -2.14 -6.80
N LEU A 479 13.76 -3.15 -6.02
CA LEU A 479 13.02 -3.51 -4.80
C LEU A 479 13.16 -2.44 -3.70
N PHE A 480 14.31 -1.77 -3.61
CA PHE A 480 14.45 -0.59 -2.77
C PHE A 480 13.46 0.50 -3.21
N LEU A 481 13.36 0.78 -4.52
CA LEU A 481 12.43 1.76 -5.07
C LEU A 481 10.98 1.38 -4.78
N ALA A 482 10.60 0.10 -4.93
CA ALA A 482 9.26 -0.39 -4.60
C ALA A 482 8.90 -0.12 -3.13
N TYR A 483 9.82 -0.44 -2.21
CA TYR A 483 9.64 -0.15 -0.79
C TYR A 483 9.53 1.35 -0.49
N ARG A 484 10.35 2.18 -1.15
CA ARG A 484 10.28 3.65 -1.01
C ARG A 484 8.98 4.22 -1.56
N TYR A 485 8.46 3.65 -2.64
CA TYR A 485 7.18 4.04 -3.22
C TYR A 485 6.02 3.70 -2.27
N GLU A 486 5.98 2.47 -1.75
CA GLU A 486 4.98 2.03 -0.76
C GLU A 486 4.98 2.90 0.49
N LEU A 487 6.16 3.23 1.04
CA LEU A 487 6.27 4.14 2.18
C LEU A 487 5.83 5.57 1.86
N SER A 488 5.97 6.02 0.62
CA SER A 488 5.60 7.37 0.20
C SER A 488 4.12 7.50 -0.10
N ASP A 489 3.51 6.48 -0.69
CA ASP A 489 2.08 6.47 -1.03
C ASP A 489 1.23 6.11 0.20
N ALA A 490 1.79 5.29 1.12
CA ALA A 490 1.17 4.89 2.39
C ALA A 490 -0.27 4.34 2.24
N LYS A 491 -0.57 3.77 1.09
CA LYS A 491 -1.85 3.14 0.73
C LYS A 491 -1.66 1.66 0.50
N ASP A 492 -2.78 0.93 0.59
CA ASP A 492 -2.82 -0.49 0.27
C ASP A 492 -2.27 -0.73 -1.13
N THR A 493 -1.25 -1.59 -1.24
CA THR A 493 -0.62 -1.94 -2.53
C THR A 493 -1.50 -2.85 -3.39
N MET A 494 -2.62 -3.32 -2.84
CA MET A 494 -3.64 -4.16 -3.46
C MET A 494 -5.03 -3.48 -3.38
N PRO A 495 -5.24 -2.27 -3.93
CA PRO A 495 -6.55 -1.61 -3.91
C PRO A 495 -7.51 -2.24 -4.93
N GLN A 496 -8.83 -2.11 -4.79
CA GLN A 496 -9.74 -2.50 -5.89
C GLN A 496 -9.43 -1.72 -7.17
N LEU A 497 -9.68 -2.34 -8.33
CA LEU A 497 -9.47 -1.69 -9.61
C LEU A 497 -10.63 -0.73 -9.94
N VAL A 498 -10.30 0.33 -10.67
CA VAL A 498 -11.31 1.14 -11.38
C VAL A 498 -11.98 0.25 -12.43
N ALA A 499 -13.28 0.40 -12.65
CA ALA A 499 -14.08 -0.49 -13.51
C ALA A 499 -13.46 -0.79 -14.88
N VAL A 500 -12.86 0.20 -15.57
CA VAL A 500 -12.21 0.01 -16.88
C VAL A 500 -11.01 -0.94 -16.81
N LEU A 501 -10.30 -0.95 -15.68
CA LEU A 501 -9.15 -1.82 -15.43
C LEU A 501 -9.57 -3.24 -15.02
N ASP A 502 -10.85 -3.49 -14.74
CA ASP A 502 -11.35 -4.77 -14.22
C ASP A 502 -11.57 -5.83 -15.33
N THR A 503 -10.72 -5.82 -16.36
CA THR A 503 -10.69 -6.84 -17.42
C THR A 503 -9.36 -7.59 -17.38
N ASN A 504 -9.41 -8.86 -16.97
CA ASN A 504 -8.22 -9.71 -16.87
C ASN A 504 -7.54 -9.93 -18.24
N PHE A 505 -8.30 -9.93 -19.33
CA PHE A 505 -7.78 -10.09 -20.68
C PHE A 505 -6.80 -8.98 -21.05
N TRP A 506 -7.20 -7.71 -20.90
CA TRP A 506 -6.34 -6.58 -21.27
C TRP A 506 -5.19 -6.37 -20.30
N LEU A 507 -5.43 -6.60 -19.01
CA LEU A 507 -4.39 -6.54 -17.99
C LEU A 507 -3.30 -7.59 -18.22
N SER A 508 -3.66 -8.80 -18.68
CA SER A 508 -2.71 -9.90 -18.92
C SER A 508 -2.01 -9.87 -20.27
N THR A 509 -2.58 -9.18 -21.26
CA THR A 509 -2.02 -9.10 -22.61
C THR A 509 -1.35 -7.75 -22.86
N HIS A 510 -2.12 -6.66 -22.93
CA HIS A 510 -1.60 -5.34 -23.24
C HIS A 510 -0.61 -4.84 -22.18
N VAL A 511 -1.03 -4.78 -20.91
CA VAL A 511 -0.25 -4.10 -19.86
C VAL A 511 1.05 -4.83 -19.57
N THR A 512 1.03 -6.17 -19.52
CA THR A 512 2.25 -6.97 -19.36
C THR A 512 3.19 -6.82 -20.56
N THR A 513 2.66 -6.85 -21.79
CA THR A 513 3.45 -6.71 -23.03
C THR A 513 4.12 -5.35 -23.11
N VAL A 514 3.40 -4.26 -22.88
CA VAL A 514 3.98 -2.91 -22.93
C VAL A 514 5.02 -2.71 -21.80
N THR A 515 4.76 -3.28 -20.61
CA THR A 515 5.69 -3.21 -19.47
C THR A 515 6.97 -4.03 -19.72
N LEU A 516 6.91 -5.13 -20.49
CA LEU A 516 8.10 -5.84 -20.96
C LEU A 516 8.96 -4.94 -21.87
N GLY A 517 8.33 -4.17 -22.76
CA GLY A 517 9.01 -3.16 -23.58
C GLY A 517 9.70 -2.10 -22.72
N TYR A 518 9.00 -1.57 -21.71
CA TYR A 518 9.56 -0.57 -20.80
C TYR A 518 10.75 -1.13 -20.00
N SER A 519 10.63 -2.39 -19.53
CA SER A 519 11.72 -3.10 -18.84
C SER A 519 12.97 -3.19 -19.69
N ALA A 520 12.80 -3.54 -20.97
CA ALA A 520 13.89 -3.66 -21.93
C ALA A 520 14.52 -2.29 -22.25
N GLY A 521 13.71 -1.25 -22.49
CA GLY A 521 14.21 0.10 -22.71
C GLY A 521 15.05 0.63 -21.54
N LEU A 522 14.57 0.44 -20.30
CA LEU A 522 15.33 0.77 -19.08
C LEU A 522 16.62 -0.05 -18.98
N LEU A 523 16.56 -1.36 -19.23
CA LEU A 523 17.74 -2.22 -19.18
C LEU A 523 18.79 -1.80 -20.22
N ALA A 524 18.38 -1.52 -21.46
CA ALA A 524 19.26 -1.02 -22.52
C ALA A 524 19.94 0.29 -22.10
N GLY A 525 19.17 1.18 -21.47
CA GLY A 525 19.68 2.42 -20.92
C GLY A 525 20.68 2.23 -19.80
N VAL A 526 20.44 1.31 -18.85
CA VAL A 526 21.42 1.00 -17.78
C VAL A 526 22.70 0.39 -18.36
N ILE A 527 22.61 -0.50 -19.36
CA ILE A 527 23.80 -0.99 -20.08
C ILE A 527 24.53 0.16 -20.77
N GLY A 528 23.79 1.11 -21.35
CA GLY A 528 24.32 2.35 -21.92
C GLY A 528 25.10 3.19 -20.91
N HIS A 529 24.54 3.39 -19.71
CA HIS A 529 25.21 4.07 -18.60
C HIS A 529 26.51 3.38 -18.21
N VAL A 530 26.51 2.05 -18.06
CA VAL A 530 27.72 1.27 -17.75
C VAL A 530 28.78 1.47 -18.84
N TYR A 531 28.39 1.44 -20.12
CA TYR A 531 29.29 1.73 -21.23
C TYR A 531 29.89 3.13 -21.13
N LEU A 532 29.07 4.16 -20.91
CA LEU A 532 29.51 5.56 -20.87
C LEU A 532 30.41 5.84 -19.67
N LEU A 533 30.05 5.35 -18.49
CA LEU A 533 30.89 5.44 -17.28
C LEU A 533 32.22 4.71 -17.50
N GLY A 534 32.22 3.54 -18.13
CA GLY A 534 33.43 2.82 -18.50
C GLY A 534 34.31 3.63 -19.48
N ARG A 535 33.71 4.35 -20.44
CA ARG A 535 34.43 5.23 -21.37
C ARG A 535 35.03 6.45 -20.67
N LEU A 536 34.29 7.10 -19.78
CA LEU A 536 34.79 8.19 -18.94
C LEU A 536 35.97 7.71 -18.08
N ALA A 537 35.82 6.58 -17.40
CA ALA A 537 36.87 5.97 -16.58
C ALA A 537 38.13 5.66 -17.41
N HIS A 538 37.96 5.08 -18.61
CA HIS A 538 39.05 4.85 -19.55
C HIS A 538 39.74 6.16 -19.95
N TRP A 539 38.97 7.20 -20.23
CA TRP A 539 39.48 8.51 -20.61
C TRP A 539 40.27 9.19 -19.50
N PHE A 540 39.71 9.29 -18.29
CA PHE A 540 40.34 9.96 -17.16
C PHE A 540 41.56 9.20 -16.61
N SER A 541 41.59 7.88 -16.75
CA SER A 541 42.73 7.05 -16.34
C SER A 541 43.88 7.02 -17.37
N GLY A 542 43.81 7.81 -18.45
CA GLY A 542 44.79 7.77 -19.53
C GLY A 542 44.83 6.42 -20.26
N GLY A 543 43.72 5.69 -20.28
CA GLY A 543 43.59 4.38 -20.92
C GLY A 543 43.91 3.18 -20.03
N ARG A 544 44.27 3.40 -18.75
CA ARG A 544 44.64 2.33 -17.80
C ARG A 544 43.46 1.46 -17.38
N TRP A 545 42.26 2.04 -17.26
CA TRP A 545 41.04 1.30 -16.90
C TRP A 545 40.23 0.97 -18.15
N PHE A 546 39.55 -0.19 -18.14
CA PHE A 546 38.72 -0.67 -19.25
C PHE A 546 39.45 -0.66 -20.61
N SER A 547 40.73 -1.06 -20.63
CA SER A 547 41.59 -0.94 -21.81
C SER A 547 41.23 -1.88 -22.95
N ASN A 548 40.43 -2.93 -22.69
CA ASN A 548 40.03 -3.89 -23.70
C ASN A 548 38.89 -3.34 -24.59
N PRO A 549 39.12 -3.08 -25.89
CA PRO A 549 38.08 -2.57 -26.78
C PRO A 549 36.91 -3.54 -26.96
N ALA A 550 37.15 -4.85 -26.81
CA ALA A 550 36.10 -5.86 -26.96
C ALA A 550 34.96 -5.66 -25.94
N THR A 551 35.26 -5.21 -24.72
CA THR A 551 34.26 -4.94 -23.67
C THR A 551 33.24 -3.91 -24.14
N PHE A 552 33.71 -2.79 -24.69
CA PHE A 552 32.83 -1.72 -25.21
C PHE A 552 32.00 -2.19 -26.41
N ARG A 553 32.60 -2.96 -27.33
CA ARG A 553 31.86 -3.53 -28.46
C ARG A 553 30.75 -4.45 -28.00
N ASN A 554 31.02 -5.28 -26.99
CA ASN A 554 30.04 -6.23 -26.48
C ASN A 554 28.91 -5.52 -25.75
N LEU A 555 29.21 -4.53 -24.90
CA LEU A 555 28.18 -3.68 -24.27
C LEU A 555 27.28 -3.01 -25.32
N SER A 556 27.85 -2.45 -26.39
CA SER A 556 27.07 -1.84 -27.46
C SER A 556 26.21 -2.85 -28.23
N LYS A 557 26.74 -4.05 -28.52
CA LYS A 557 25.96 -5.14 -29.14
C LYS A 557 24.80 -5.60 -28.25
N LEU A 558 25.04 -5.72 -26.94
CA LEU A 558 24.01 -6.06 -25.96
C LEU A 558 22.93 -4.98 -25.92
N THR A 559 23.31 -3.71 -25.81
CA THR A 559 22.37 -2.58 -25.85
C THR A 559 21.52 -2.63 -27.12
N TYR A 560 22.13 -2.83 -28.29
CA TYR A 560 21.40 -2.95 -29.56
C TYR A 560 20.38 -4.11 -29.55
N GLY A 561 20.79 -5.29 -29.07
CA GLY A 561 19.90 -6.46 -28.97
C GLY A 561 18.73 -6.25 -28.01
N VAL A 562 18.98 -5.63 -26.85
CA VAL A 562 17.94 -5.32 -25.86
C VAL A 562 16.96 -4.26 -26.40
N ILE A 563 17.44 -3.25 -27.14
CA ILE A 563 16.56 -2.28 -27.82
C ILE A 563 15.68 -2.98 -28.87
N GLY A 564 16.25 -3.94 -29.63
CA GLY A 564 15.47 -4.73 -30.58
C GLY A 564 14.35 -5.52 -29.90
N PHE A 565 14.65 -6.16 -28.76
CA PHE A 565 13.65 -6.82 -27.93
C PHE A 565 12.60 -5.83 -27.40
N GLY A 566 13.05 -4.69 -26.87
CA GLY A 566 12.19 -3.61 -26.38
C GLY A 566 11.21 -3.12 -27.45
N LEU A 567 11.70 -2.85 -28.66
CA LEU A 567 10.91 -2.37 -29.78
C LEU A 567 9.76 -3.31 -30.13
N VAL A 568 9.99 -4.62 -30.13
CA VAL A 568 8.94 -5.61 -30.44
C VAL A 568 7.80 -5.51 -29.41
N PHE A 569 8.15 -5.55 -28.13
CA PHE A 569 7.17 -5.51 -27.05
C PHE A 569 6.51 -4.14 -26.87
N SER A 570 7.26 -3.04 -27.04
CA SER A 570 6.72 -1.68 -26.97
C SER A 570 5.77 -1.41 -28.14
N THR A 571 6.10 -1.87 -29.35
CA THR A 571 5.23 -1.71 -30.53
C THR A 571 3.96 -2.54 -30.39
N VAL A 572 4.09 -3.85 -30.14
CA VAL A 572 2.93 -4.73 -29.99
C VAL A 572 2.08 -4.28 -28.81
N GLY A 573 2.71 -3.94 -27.69
CA GLY A 573 2.03 -3.39 -26.52
C GLY A 573 1.25 -2.12 -26.84
N THR A 574 1.85 -1.15 -27.54
CA THR A 574 1.17 0.10 -27.93
C THR A 574 -0.04 -0.15 -28.83
N ILE A 575 0.08 -1.07 -29.80
CA ILE A 575 -1.04 -1.45 -30.67
C ILE A 575 -2.16 -2.12 -29.86
N LEU A 576 -1.83 -3.09 -29.00
CA LEU A 576 -2.82 -3.73 -28.11
C LEU A 576 -3.52 -2.71 -27.20
N GLY A 577 -2.80 -1.66 -26.79
CA GLY A 577 -3.36 -0.56 -26.00
C GLY A 577 -4.40 0.23 -26.75
N GLY A 578 -4.15 0.53 -28.04
CA GLY A 578 -5.15 1.16 -28.89
C GLY A 578 -6.39 0.29 -29.10
N ILE A 579 -6.23 -1.03 -29.23
CA ILE A 579 -7.38 -1.94 -29.32
C ILE A 579 -8.19 -1.92 -28.02
N TRP A 580 -7.53 -1.96 -26.86
CA TRP A 580 -8.19 -1.86 -25.56
C TRP A 580 -8.90 -0.53 -25.36
N ALA A 581 -8.30 0.58 -25.79
CA ALA A 581 -8.92 1.90 -25.77
C ALA A 581 -10.19 1.94 -26.63
N ASN A 582 -10.18 1.28 -27.79
CA ASN A 582 -11.35 1.16 -28.64
C ASN A 582 -12.48 0.35 -27.98
N ASP A 583 -12.12 -0.75 -27.33
CA ASP A 583 -13.06 -1.59 -26.57
C ASP A 583 -13.67 -0.85 -25.37
N SER A 584 -12.87 -0.02 -24.68
CA SER A 584 -13.29 0.66 -23.44
C SER A 584 -14.00 2.00 -23.67
N TRP A 585 -13.57 2.77 -24.68
CA TRP A 585 -14.03 4.15 -24.90
C TRP A 585 -14.48 4.42 -26.34
N GLY A 586 -14.55 3.41 -27.19
CA GLY A 586 -15.02 3.55 -28.57
C GLY A 586 -14.06 4.27 -29.52
N ARG A 587 -12.79 4.49 -29.12
CA ARG A 587 -11.75 5.10 -29.96
C ARG A 587 -10.41 4.37 -29.85
N PHE A 588 -9.77 4.08 -30.98
CA PHE A 588 -8.47 3.43 -31.03
C PHE A 588 -7.30 4.31 -30.54
N TRP A 589 -7.38 5.62 -30.79
CA TRP A 589 -6.34 6.58 -30.41
C TRP A 589 -6.94 7.96 -30.21
N GLY A 590 -6.36 8.77 -29.34
CA GLY A 590 -6.86 10.09 -28.98
C GLY A 590 -5.78 11.07 -28.51
N TRP A 591 -4.50 10.75 -28.72
CA TRP A 591 -3.35 11.61 -28.40
C TRP A 591 -3.28 12.04 -26.93
N ASP A 592 -3.79 11.22 -26.02
CA ASP A 592 -3.62 11.50 -24.60
C ASP A 592 -2.16 11.26 -24.16
N PRO A 593 -1.73 11.80 -23.01
CA PRO A 593 -0.34 11.71 -22.62
C PRO A 593 0.22 10.29 -22.50
N LYS A 594 -0.59 9.30 -22.12
CA LYS A 594 -0.13 7.90 -22.00
C LYS A 594 0.09 7.26 -23.36
N GLU A 595 -0.86 7.47 -24.28
CA GLU A 595 -0.73 7.05 -25.67
C GLU A 595 0.53 7.66 -26.32
N ASN A 596 0.74 8.97 -26.14
CA ASN A 596 1.93 9.67 -26.64
C ASN A 596 3.23 9.17 -26.00
N GLY A 597 3.21 8.89 -24.70
CA GLY A 597 4.36 8.33 -23.98
C GLY A 597 4.77 6.96 -24.54
N ALA A 598 3.80 6.07 -24.76
CA ALA A 598 4.04 4.76 -25.33
C ALA A 598 4.60 4.85 -26.76
N LEU A 599 4.03 5.71 -27.60
CA LEU A 599 4.52 5.97 -28.95
C LEU A 599 5.95 6.55 -28.95
N LEU A 600 6.26 7.45 -28.01
CA LEU A 600 7.60 8.06 -27.91
C LEU A 600 8.67 7.00 -27.67
N ILE A 601 8.40 5.98 -26.85
CA ILE A 601 9.32 4.86 -26.64
C ILE A 601 9.56 4.09 -27.93
N VAL A 602 8.48 3.71 -28.64
CA VAL A 602 8.57 2.99 -29.92
C VAL A 602 9.42 3.76 -30.92
N LEU A 603 9.15 5.05 -31.10
CA LEU A 603 9.89 5.90 -32.03
C LEU A 603 11.36 6.08 -31.62
N TRP A 604 11.62 6.20 -30.31
CA TRP A 604 12.98 6.34 -29.79
C TRP A 604 13.81 5.08 -30.05
N GLU A 605 13.26 3.90 -29.71
CA GLU A 605 13.91 2.61 -29.96
C GLU A 605 14.15 2.40 -31.46
N LEU A 606 13.14 2.68 -32.29
CA LEU A 606 13.22 2.59 -33.75
C LEU A 606 14.32 3.49 -34.32
N ALA A 607 14.41 4.74 -33.85
CA ALA A 607 15.40 5.71 -34.29
C ALA A 607 16.83 5.26 -33.95
N ILE A 608 17.06 4.64 -32.79
CA ILE A 608 18.38 4.11 -32.42
C ILE A 608 18.77 2.95 -33.35
N LEU A 609 17.85 2.00 -33.59
CA LEU A 609 18.14 0.86 -34.45
C LEU A 609 18.42 1.28 -35.89
N HIS A 610 17.59 2.18 -36.45
CA HIS A 610 17.78 2.72 -37.79
C HIS A 610 19.05 3.57 -37.90
N GLY A 611 19.32 4.41 -36.90
CA GLY A 611 20.56 5.19 -36.83
C GLY A 611 21.81 4.31 -36.83
N ARG A 612 21.75 3.15 -36.17
CA ARG A 612 22.83 2.17 -36.19
C ARG A 612 22.97 1.47 -37.54
N MET A 613 21.85 1.05 -38.15
CA MET A 613 21.83 0.39 -39.46
C MET A 613 22.31 1.32 -40.58
N GLY A 614 21.90 2.59 -40.56
CA GLY A 614 22.31 3.62 -41.52
C GLY A 614 23.73 4.16 -41.31
N GLY A 615 24.46 3.67 -40.29
CA GLY A 615 25.85 4.07 -40.02
C GLY A 615 26.02 5.42 -39.31
N TYR A 616 24.92 6.12 -38.98
CA TYR A 616 24.93 7.39 -38.23
C TYR A 616 25.36 7.18 -36.76
N LEU A 617 24.88 6.11 -36.13
CA LEU A 617 25.22 5.75 -34.76
C LEU A 617 26.29 4.65 -34.74
N ARG A 618 27.47 4.99 -34.24
CA ARG A 618 28.51 4.01 -33.88
C ARG A 618 28.27 3.48 -32.47
N GLU A 619 29.15 2.63 -31.97
CA GLU A 619 29.01 1.97 -30.65
C GLU A 619 28.70 2.96 -29.52
N PHE A 620 29.45 4.07 -29.48
CA PHE A 620 29.21 5.16 -28.54
C PHE A 620 27.83 5.79 -28.72
N GLY A 621 27.43 6.05 -29.96
CA GLY A 621 26.14 6.66 -30.28
C GLY A 621 24.97 5.81 -29.79
N VAL A 622 24.99 4.50 -30.05
CA VAL A 622 23.95 3.56 -29.60
C VAL A 622 23.80 3.59 -28.08
N CYS A 623 24.91 3.46 -27.33
CA CYS A 623 24.88 3.47 -25.87
C CYS A 623 24.49 4.85 -25.30
N TYR A 624 24.89 5.93 -25.96
CA TYR A 624 24.57 7.29 -25.57
C TYR A 624 23.09 7.60 -25.73
N THR A 625 22.50 7.26 -26.87
CA THR A 625 21.05 7.45 -27.09
C THR A 625 20.21 6.48 -26.28
N ALA A 626 20.72 5.28 -25.98
CA ALA A 626 20.07 4.36 -25.05
C ALA A 626 20.00 4.92 -23.62
N ALA A 627 21.08 5.56 -23.13
CA ALA A 627 21.08 6.22 -21.83
C ALA A 627 19.99 7.30 -21.76
N ILE A 628 19.92 8.19 -22.77
CA ILE A 628 18.84 9.18 -22.90
C ILE A 628 17.46 8.52 -22.94
N GLY A 629 17.34 7.34 -23.54
CA GLY A 629 16.08 6.57 -23.60
C GLY A 629 15.50 6.24 -22.23
N THR A 630 16.31 6.20 -21.17
CA THR A 630 15.80 6.03 -19.80
C THR A 630 14.90 7.19 -19.36
N ALA A 631 15.17 8.42 -19.82
CA ALA A 631 14.32 9.58 -19.57
C ALA A 631 12.99 9.47 -20.33
N VAL A 632 13.03 8.96 -21.57
CA VAL A 632 11.84 8.70 -22.38
C VAL A 632 10.92 7.68 -21.72
N VAL A 633 11.48 6.55 -21.25
CA VAL A 633 10.69 5.53 -20.54
C VAL A 633 10.17 6.06 -19.21
N ALA A 634 10.98 6.78 -18.43
CA ALA A 634 10.55 7.38 -17.17
C ALA A 634 9.41 8.40 -17.35
N PHE A 635 9.42 9.15 -18.46
CA PHE A 635 8.32 10.05 -18.81
C PHE A 635 7.04 9.28 -19.08
N SER A 636 7.08 8.26 -19.94
CA SER A 636 5.90 7.45 -20.24
C SER A 636 5.36 6.68 -19.04
N TRP A 637 6.24 6.22 -18.13
CA TRP A 637 5.84 5.39 -17.01
C TRP A 637 5.36 6.21 -15.81
N TRP A 638 6.11 7.25 -15.41
CA TRP A 638 5.78 8.11 -14.26
C TRP A 638 5.30 9.50 -14.67
N GLY A 639 6.00 10.15 -15.61
CA GLY A 639 5.79 11.56 -15.96
C GLY A 639 4.37 11.87 -16.44
N VAL A 640 3.79 11.00 -17.27
CA VAL A 640 2.42 11.18 -17.79
C VAL A 640 1.36 11.22 -16.69
N ASN A 641 1.57 10.51 -15.57
CA ASN A 641 0.61 10.54 -14.45
C ASN A 641 0.65 11.87 -13.67
N LEU A 642 1.75 12.63 -13.77
CA LEU A 642 1.87 13.95 -13.14
C LEU A 642 1.08 15.03 -13.88
N LEU A 643 0.73 14.79 -15.15
CA LEU A 643 -0.02 15.75 -15.95
C LEU A 643 -1.50 15.80 -15.53
N GLY A 644 -2.01 14.76 -14.83
CA GLY A 644 -3.37 14.75 -14.28
C GLY A 644 -4.49 14.82 -15.32
N VAL A 645 -4.16 14.68 -16.61
CA VAL A 645 -5.09 14.80 -17.74
C VAL A 645 -5.13 13.51 -18.55
N GLY A 646 -6.29 13.23 -19.14
CA GLY A 646 -6.53 12.06 -19.98
C GLY A 646 -7.18 10.90 -19.23
N LEU A 647 -7.88 10.04 -19.98
CA LEU A 647 -8.70 8.93 -19.47
C LEU A 647 -7.89 7.86 -18.74
N HIS A 648 -6.56 7.89 -18.86
CA HIS A 648 -5.63 6.92 -18.31
C HIS A 648 -4.95 7.34 -17.00
N SER A 649 -5.28 8.49 -16.42
CA SER A 649 -4.62 9.02 -15.22
C SER A 649 -5.17 8.39 -13.93
N TYR A 650 -4.67 7.20 -13.58
CA TYR A 650 -5.09 6.46 -12.38
C TYR A 650 -4.08 6.46 -11.22
N GLY A 651 -2.88 7.02 -11.41
CA GLY A 651 -1.78 6.98 -10.43
C GLY A 651 -1.36 8.36 -9.93
N PHE A 652 -2.05 8.91 -8.93
CA PHE A 652 -1.67 10.21 -8.36
C PHE A 652 -0.38 10.09 -7.54
N THR A 653 0.60 10.96 -7.82
CA THR A 653 1.96 10.83 -7.25
C THR A 653 2.57 12.18 -6.84
N GLY A 654 1.91 12.89 -5.93
CA GLY A 654 2.37 14.20 -5.42
C GLY A 654 3.84 14.22 -4.94
N GLY A 655 4.36 13.08 -4.44
CA GLY A 655 5.76 12.93 -4.02
C GLY A 655 6.75 12.53 -5.13
N VAL A 656 6.30 11.95 -6.24
CA VAL A 656 7.18 11.41 -7.30
C VAL A 656 7.72 12.51 -8.19
N ALA A 657 7.00 13.62 -8.35
CA ALA A 657 7.41 14.74 -9.21
C ALA A 657 8.83 15.26 -8.89
N LYS A 658 9.13 15.50 -7.60
CA LYS A 658 10.46 15.98 -7.17
C LYS A 658 11.56 14.98 -7.51
N VAL A 659 11.31 13.69 -7.28
CA VAL A 659 12.26 12.61 -7.58
C VAL A 659 12.49 12.51 -9.09
N LEU A 660 11.42 12.60 -9.88
CA LEU A 660 11.47 12.52 -11.33
C LEU A 660 12.20 13.72 -11.95
N TYR A 661 11.95 14.95 -11.48
CA TYR A 661 12.68 16.13 -11.93
C TYR A 661 14.16 16.10 -11.53
N ALA A 662 14.46 15.67 -10.30
CA ALA A 662 15.84 15.49 -9.87
C ALA A 662 16.56 14.45 -10.76
N TYR A 663 15.87 13.35 -11.07
CA TYR A 663 16.35 12.35 -12.02
C TYR A 663 16.62 12.93 -13.41
N TYR A 664 15.68 13.68 -14.00
CA TYR A 664 15.92 14.33 -15.31
C TYR A 664 17.08 15.33 -15.28
N GLY A 665 17.22 16.10 -14.20
CA GLY A 665 18.33 17.03 -14.03
C GLY A 665 19.69 16.31 -13.95
N LEU A 666 19.76 15.23 -13.18
CA LEU A 666 20.97 14.39 -13.07
C LEU A 666 21.29 13.69 -14.39
N GLU A 667 20.28 13.16 -15.08
CA GLU A 667 20.44 12.50 -16.38
C GLU A 667 20.93 13.49 -17.44
N ALA A 668 20.30 14.68 -17.52
CA ALA A 668 20.74 15.73 -18.43
C ALA A 668 22.18 16.17 -18.15
N LEU A 669 22.55 16.37 -16.88
CA LEU A 669 23.92 16.70 -16.50
C LEU A 669 24.91 15.61 -16.91
N PHE A 670 24.58 14.34 -16.66
CA PHE A 670 25.40 13.20 -17.03
C PHE A 670 25.62 13.12 -18.55
N VAL A 671 24.54 13.18 -19.31
CA VAL A 671 24.54 13.13 -20.78
C VAL A 671 25.35 14.29 -21.37
N LEU A 672 25.16 15.51 -20.88
CA LEU A 672 25.90 16.70 -21.32
C LEU A 672 27.40 16.61 -20.98
N ALA A 673 27.75 16.14 -19.78
CA ALA A 673 29.14 15.95 -19.37
C ALA A 673 29.85 14.90 -20.26
N VAL A 674 29.17 13.80 -20.56
CA VAL A 674 29.65 12.76 -21.48
C VAL A 674 29.83 13.31 -22.89
N ALA A 675 28.89 14.11 -23.39
CA ALA A 675 28.99 14.73 -24.71
C ALA A 675 30.15 15.73 -24.80
N ALA A 676 30.29 16.61 -23.80
CA ALA A 676 31.36 17.60 -23.75
C ALA A 676 32.74 16.95 -23.72
N THR A 677 32.92 15.91 -22.90
CA THR A 677 34.19 15.15 -22.82
C THR A 677 34.50 14.42 -24.12
N TRP A 678 33.50 13.81 -24.76
CA TRP A 678 33.66 13.14 -26.05
C TRP A 678 34.03 14.12 -27.18
N LEU A 679 33.33 15.25 -27.28
CA LEU A 679 33.61 16.30 -28.28
C LEU A 679 34.99 16.90 -28.06
N GLY A 680 35.33 17.31 -26.84
CA GLY A 680 36.63 17.90 -26.51
C GLY A 680 37.80 17.00 -26.93
N ARG A 681 37.69 15.68 -26.70
CA ARG A 681 38.69 14.71 -27.14
C ARG A 681 38.74 14.51 -28.66
N ARG A 682 37.58 14.54 -29.33
CA ARG A 682 37.51 14.42 -30.79
C ARG A 682 38.14 15.61 -31.50
N PHE A 683 38.00 16.82 -30.93
CA PHE A 683 38.59 18.04 -31.50
C PHE A 683 40.05 18.25 -31.10
N ALA A 684 40.47 17.87 -29.88
CA ALA A 684 41.88 17.93 -29.46
C ALA A 684 42.81 17.03 -30.30
N GLY A 685 42.27 15.97 -30.92
CA GLY A 685 43.01 15.09 -31.83
C GLY A 685 43.23 15.62 -33.25
N ARG A 686 42.67 16.78 -33.64
CA ARG A 686 42.92 17.41 -34.93
C ARG A 686 44.05 18.43 -34.78
N LYS A 687 45.25 18.12 -35.28
CA LYS A 687 46.33 19.12 -35.39
C LYS A 687 45.80 20.33 -36.18
N PRO A 688 46.10 21.59 -35.79
CA PRO A 688 45.78 22.73 -36.62
C PRO A 688 46.47 22.55 -37.98
N LEU A 689 45.71 22.72 -39.07
CA LEU A 689 46.27 22.82 -40.41
C LEU A 689 47.24 24.00 -40.41
N HIS A 690 48.55 23.71 -40.37
CA HIS A 690 49.55 24.69 -40.74
C HIS A 690 49.39 24.98 -42.23
N VAL A 691 48.59 25.99 -42.55
CA VAL A 691 48.64 26.66 -43.84
C VAL A 691 50.02 27.31 -43.92
N LYS A 692 50.94 26.66 -44.64
CA LYS A 692 52.14 27.35 -45.13
C LYS A 692 51.67 28.35 -46.19
N LEU A 693 51.59 29.62 -45.80
CA LEU A 693 51.62 30.72 -46.77
C LEU A 693 53.05 30.74 -47.35
N ALA A 694 53.16 30.50 -48.64
CA ALA A 694 54.35 30.74 -49.45
C ALA A 694 54.10 32.00 -50.28
#